data_AF-A0A0S8AEU5-F1
#
_entry.id   AF-A0A0S8AEU5-F1
#
_cell.length_a   1.000
_cell.length_b   1.000
_cell.length_c   1.000
_cell.angle_alpha   90.00
_cell.angle_beta   90.00
_cell.angle_gamma   90.00
#
_symmetry.space_group_name_H-M   'P 1'
#
loop_
_entity.id
_entity.type
_entity.pdbx_description
1 polymer ?
#
loop_
_entity_poly.entity_id
_entity_poly.type
_entity_poly.pdbx_seq_one_letter_code
_entity_poly.pdbx_strand_id
1 'polypeptide(L)'
;MWRGFVLVAVFLTTLALKQKYVDGLYRVHASFDHSNTIPLYANLVLPVLLMWAMVDRGLDMRRAAVSALAAMGLTVTVMATFSRAGLALSVFGIVGALLASARRAPRRRLLPVVSVVLVAGLLGGAVAADSLIDRFLNAPESSAEARSEFNEAAIAMAREHPLGVGLNNFSRVLTDVDRYRAGITVMKGEEQAGVAHHIYLLTAAELGYVGLLLFLLIMARFTWRGGWHGLKARTTDAMLARGLMLGLCTLHAAGLLEWAFRTTPRIARGGAGMSLKRRALIGVAANYARFGVPMVVTLVVTPAVVGALGPDGYGLWSLTFAVVGVLGLLDFGLTTGTVRFVGEARGRGDLAERNRAIATLAVLYALLATVAVLALTALAVLAPRALQVPLDRRALGTALIWLLGLRVAAVQLPFGLYRNVLFAEQRIPALAVIQSVASLVNGGAVIGVLAAGGGLVGMGVVNLVVGVLEHAAYAWLAVRTVPGCGLPLRSVRLGDAWRTTRFGLSQLVVNVASLIRLRTDPVIVKLFVSLPAVGVYAVGLKVAEYAHLLVMQGLNVVSALTAELHGASDRARLQELFLKSGKYALGLAAVVAVTAAAVGTPALTIWVGAEFAGAGPVLAVLTASTACSALGASAGGVLAMTGHHRRAAWVAAAATVINVAVSVALVRPFGMVGVALGTLASSLIADGVVLPIMACRVVRVSLGTYVRRVIRPVVAPVAVHVAVLVLAGTALPVDTLGALVAVTALGGSGFAVGFLVFGLDAAERSVIAQLLRAVGLRRRARPSFNGLVG
;
A
#
# COMPACT_ATOMS: atom_id res chain seq x y z
N MET A 1 -12.08 -38.61 2.48
CA MET A 1 -12.42 -37.25 2.93
C MET A 1 -11.58 -36.16 2.22
N TRP A 2 -10.26 -36.12 2.37
CA TRP A 2 -9.38 -35.12 1.73
C TRP A 2 -9.65 -34.91 0.22
N ARG A 3 -9.71 -36.00 -0.57
CA ARG A 3 -10.01 -35.96 -2.01
C ARG A 3 -11.35 -35.27 -2.32
N GLY A 4 -12.36 -35.43 -1.47
CA GLY A 4 -13.67 -34.79 -1.65
C GLY A 4 -13.61 -33.28 -1.48
N PHE A 5 -12.88 -32.78 -0.46
CA PHE A 5 -12.68 -31.34 -0.26
C PHE A 5 -11.88 -30.71 -1.41
N VAL A 6 -10.85 -31.41 -1.88
CA VAL A 6 -10.08 -30.96 -3.07
C VAL A 6 -10.97 -30.93 -4.30
N LEU A 7 -11.79 -31.97 -4.53
CA LEU A 7 -12.71 -32.03 -5.66
C LEU A 7 -13.73 -30.88 -5.61
N VAL A 8 -14.32 -30.59 -4.45
CA VAL A 8 -15.25 -29.46 -4.26
C VAL A 8 -14.56 -28.13 -4.57
N ALA A 9 -13.33 -27.94 -4.06
CA ALA A 9 -12.56 -26.73 -4.31
C ALA A 9 -12.23 -26.55 -5.80
N VAL A 10 -11.77 -27.60 -6.47
CA VAL A 10 -11.47 -27.58 -7.90
C VAL A 10 -12.74 -27.35 -8.70
N PHE A 11 -13.84 -28.03 -8.39
CA PHE A 11 -15.13 -27.87 -9.06
C PHE A 11 -15.64 -26.42 -8.99
N LEU A 12 -15.72 -25.85 -7.78
CA LEU A 12 -16.16 -24.46 -7.60
C LEU A 12 -15.23 -23.46 -8.30
N THR A 13 -13.92 -23.69 -8.25
CA THR A 13 -12.93 -22.84 -8.90
C THR A 13 -13.06 -22.88 -10.41
N THR A 14 -13.16 -24.07 -11.00
CA THR A 14 -13.31 -24.22 -12.45
C THR A 14 -14.61 -23.58 -12.94
N LEU A 15 -15.73 -23.78 -12.22
CA LEU A 15 -17.00 -23.14 -12.55
C LEU A 15 -16.93 -21.62 -12.44
N ALA A 16 -16.31 -21.09 -11.39
CA ALA A 16 -16.12 -19.66 -11.21
C ALA A 16 -15.24 -19.06 -12.32
N LEU A 17 -14.13 -19.72 -12.68
CA LEU A 17 -13.24 -19.26 -13.74
C LEU A 17 -13.92 -19.31 -15.12
N LYS A 18 -14.64 -20.39 -15.43
CA LYS A 18 -15.45 -20.48 -16.65
C LYS A 18 -16.47 -19.34 -16.70
N GLN A 19 -17.25 -19.16 -15.64
CA GLN A 19 -18.24 -18.09 -15.57
C GLN A 19 -17.62 -16.70 -15.74
N LYS A 20 -16.46 -16.46 -15.13
CA LYS A 20 -15.80 -15.15 -15.15
C LYS A 20 -15.19 -14.82 -16.50
N TYR A 21 -14.51 -15.78 -17.13
CA TYR A 21 -13.63 -15.53 -18.27
C TYR A 21 -14.15 -16.08 -19.60
N VAL A 22 -14.99 -17.12 -19.55
CA VAL A 22 -15.61 -17.71 -20.75
C VAL A 22 -17.01 -17.14 -20.92
N ASP A 23 -17.83 -17.22 -19.88
CA ASP A 23 -19.22 -16.76 -19.94
C ASP A 23 -19.35 -15.23 -19.72
N GLY A 24 -18.24 -14.54 -19.40
CA GLY A 24 -18.18 -13.09 -19.27
C GLY A 24 -18.94 -12.50 -18.08
N LEU A 25 -19.31 -13.31 -17.08
CA LEU A 25 -20.08 -12.85 -15.94
C LEU A 25 -19.26 -11.91 -15.04
N TYR A 26 -19.82 -10.72 -14.78
CA TYR A 26 -19.18 -9.74 -13.91
C TYR A 26 -19.00 -10.28 -12.49
N ARG A 27 -20.05 -10.83 -11.87
CA ARG A 27 -19.98 -11.54 -10.59
C ARG A 27 -20.30 -13.02 -10.80
N VAL A 28 -19.39 -13.89 -10.39
CA VAL A 28 -19.62 -15.34 -10.52
C VAL A 28 -20.55 -15.82 -9.42
N HIS A 29 -21.32 -16.86 -9.71
CA HIS A 29 -22.27 -17.50 -8.81
C HIS A 29 -22.07 -19.03 -8.76
N ALA A 30 -21.18 -19.57 -9.62
CA ALA A 30 -20.87 -20.97 -9.75
C ALA A 30 -22.16 -21.80 -9.86
N SER A 31 -22.32 -22.81 -9.01
CA SER A 31 -23.54 -23.61 -8.92
C SER A 31 -24.62 -23.02 -8.00
N PHE A 32 -24.41 -21.81 -7.49
CA PHE A 32 -25.34 -21.14 -6.58
C PHE A 32 -26.15 -20.08 -7.30
N ASP A 33 -27.27 -19.76 -6.71
CA ASP A 33 -28.28 -18.77 -7.08
C ASP A 33 -27.78 -17.32 -6.93
N HIS A 34 -26.80 -17.06 -6.06
CA HIS A 34 -26.20 -15.73 -5.90
C HIS A 34 -24.69 -15.78 -5.64
N SER A 35 -23.95 -14.83 -6.22
CA SER A 35 -22.52 -14.62 -5.95
C SER A 35 -22.13 -14.47 -4.47
N ASN A 36 -23.01 -13.95 -3.61
CA ASN A 36 -22.70 -13.81 -2.18
C ASN A 36 -22.86 -15.12 -1.40
N THR A 37 -23.41 -16.16 -2.03
CA THR A 37 -23.59 -17.48 -1.43
C THR A 37 -22.30 -18.30 -1.49
N ILE A 38 -21.54 -18.21 -2.59
CA ILE A 38 -20.25 -18.92 -2.74
C ILE A 38 -19.29 -18.71 -1.57
N PRO A 39 -19.02 -17.47 -1.09
CA PRO A 39 -18.05 -17.25 -0.03
C PRO A 39 -18.40 -17.92 1.29
N LEU A 40 -19.69 -18.18 1.53
CA LEU A 40 -20.15 -18.91 2.71
C LEU A 40 -19.59 -20.34 2.72
N TYR A 41 -19.69 -21.03 1.58
CA TYR A 41 -19.22 -22.40 1.41
C TYR A 41 -17.69 -22.46 1.21
N ALA A 42 -17.14 -21.55 0.42
CA ALA A 42 -15.70 -21.51 0.16
C ALA A 42 -14.90 -21.22 1.45
N ASN A 43 -15.36 -20.30 2.29
CA ASN A 43 -14.68 -19.98 3.55
C ASN A 43 -14.87 -21.04 4.64
N LEU A 44 -15.88 -21.91 4.53
CA LEU A 44 -16.02 -23.08 5.39
C LEU A 44 -14.96 -24.15 5.06
N VAL A 45 -14.69 -24.35 3.77
CA VAL A 45 -13.80 -25.42 3.25
C VAL A 45 -12.32 -25.00 3.26
N LEU A 46 -12.04 -23.72 3.00
CA LEU A 46 -10.70 -23.19 2.82
C LEU A 46 -9.75 -23.45 4.00
N PRO A 47 -10.11 -23.17 5.28
CA PRO A 47 -9.19 -23.38 6.40
C PRO A 47 -8.83 -24.86 6.59
N VAL A 48 -9.76 -25.78 6.28
CA VAL A 48 -9.53 -27.23 6.36
C VAL A 48 -8.46 -27.67 5.37
N LEU A 49 -8.53 -27.20 4.12
CA LEU A 49 -7.55 -27.51 3.07
C LEU A 49 -6.14 -26.98 3.39
N LEU A 50 -6.04 -25.81 4.03
CA LEU A 50 -4.76 -25.25 4.49
C LEU A 50 -4.17 -26.05 5.66
N MET A 51 -5.00 -26.47 6.62
CA MET A 51 -4.56 -27.29 7.74
C MET A 51 -4.06 -28.67 7.27
N TRP A 52 -4.71 -29.29 6.28
CA TRP A 52 -4.21 -30.51 5.63
C TRP A 52 -2.85 -30.29 4.97
N ALA A 53 -2.68 -29.21 4.20
CA ALA A 53 -1.43 -28.91 3.51
C ALA A 53 -0.24 -28.76 4.48
N MET A 54 -0.47 -28.15 5.65
CA MET A 54 0.61 -27.80 6.57
C MET A 54 0.91 -28.86 7.64
N VAL A 55 -0.11 -29.58 8.13
CA VAL A 55 0.02 -30.38 9.36
C VAL A 55 -0.06 -31.88 9.14
N ASP A 56 -0.78 -32.36 8.12
CA ASP A 56 -1.01 -33.79 7.93
C ASP A 56 0.21 -34.52 7.35
N ARG A 57 0.96 -35.22 8.21
CA ARG A 57 2.17 -35.96 7.83
C ARG A 57 1.89 -37.12 6.86
N GLY A 58 0.65 -37.60 6.76
CA GLY A 58 0.25 -38.66 5.83
C GLY A 58 0.12 -38.18 4.37
N LEU A 59 0.05 -36.86 4.14
CA LEU A 59 0.10 -36.30 2.78
C LEU A 59 1.55 -36.13 2.34
N ASP A 60 1.92 -36.71 1.20
CA ASP A 60 3.18 -36.40 0.52
C ASP A 60 3.23 -34.92 0.09
N MET A 61 4.41 -34.42 -0.32
CA MET A 61 4.59 -33.01 -0.68
C MET A 61 3.71 -32.59 -1.87
N ARG A 62 3.45 -33.49 -2.82
CA ARG A 62 2.62 -33.21 -4.01
C ARG A 62 1.17 -33.01 -3.60
N ARG A 63 0.64 -33.90 -2.76
CA ARG A 63 -0.73 -33.81 -2.22
C ARG A 63 -0.90 -32.62 -1.29
N ALA A 64 0.12 -32.29 -0.48
CA ALA A 64 0.12 -31.07 0.32
C ALA A 64 0.05 -29.81 -0.57
N ALA A 65 0.82 -29.77 -1.66
CA ALA A 65 0.75 -28.69 -2.64
C ALA A 65 -0.62 -28.61 -3.33
N VAL A 66 -1.22 -29.74 -3.73
CA VAL A 66 -2.58 -29.79 -4.28
C VAL A 66 -3.60 -29.24 -3.29
N SER A 67 -3.48 -29.56 -2.01
CA SER A 67 -4.37 -29.06 -0.95
C SER A 67 -4.24 -27.52 -0.78
N ALA A 68 -3.01 -27.00 -0.81
CA ALA A 68 -2.76 -25.56 -0.76
C ALA A 68 -3.29 -24.84 -2.02
N LEU A 69 -3.06 -25.40 -3.21
CA LEU A 69 -3.59 -24.86 -4.47
C LEU A 69 -5.11 -24.87 -4.51
N ALA A 70 -5.74 -25.94 -4.02
CA ALA A 70 -7.20 -26.03 -3.92
C ALA A 70 -7.78 -24.95 -2.98
N ALA A 71 -7.14 -24.70 -1.83
CA ALA A 71 -7.52 -23.60 -0.94
C ALA A 71 -7.39 -22.22 -1.61
N MET A 72 -6.36 -22.05 -2.44
CA MET A 72 -6.16 -20.82 -3.19
C MET A 72 -7.13 -20.66 -4.35
N GLY A 73 -7.50 -21.75 -5.01
CA GLY A 73 -8.60 -21.78 -5.97
C GLY A 73 -9.91 -21.28 -5.35
N LEU A 74 -10.24 -21.74 -4.14
CA LEU A 74 -11.39 -21.22 -3.40
C LEU A 74 -11.27 -19.74 -3.08
N THR A 75 -10.08 -19.25 -2.75
CA THR A 75 -9.86 -17.81 -2.52
C THR A 75 -10.12 -17.02 -3.80
N VAL A 76 -9.58 -17.47 -4.95
CA VAL A 76 -9.86 -16.87 -6.26
C VAL A 76 -11.35 -16.91 -6.60
N THR A 77 -12.01 -18.02 -6.27
CA THR A 77 -13.46 -18.18 -6.43
C THR A 77 -14.21 -17.11 -5.64
N VAL A 78 -13.88 -16.92 -4.35
CA VAL A 78 -14.46 -15.85 -3.51
C VAL A 78 -14.18 -14.48 -4.10
N MET A 79 -12.97 -14.24 -4.60
CA MET A 79 -12.62 -12.97 -5.22
C MET A 79 -13.45 -12.69 -6.46
N ALA A 80 -13.68 -13.69 -7.31
CA ALA A 80 -14.52 -13.56 -8.50
C ALA A 80 -16.00 -13.27 -8.20
N THR A 81 -16.45 -13.46 -6.95
CA THR A 81 -17.81 -13.06 -6.52
C THR A 81 -17.94 -11.57 -6.20
N PHE A 82 -16.80 -10.91 -5.96
CA PHE A 82 -16.61 -9.60 -5.35
C PHE A 82 -17.39 -9.37 -4.04
N SER A 83 -17.65 -10.41 -3.26
CA SER A 83 -18.20 -10.26 -1.91
C SER A 83 -17.14 -9.68 -0.97
N ARG A 84 -17.34 -8.44 -0.50
CA ARG A 84 -16.42 -7.73 0.41
C ARG A 84 -16.31 -8.44 1.76
N ALA A 85 -17.44 -8.83 2.32
CA ALA A 85 -17.52 -9.65 3.53
C ALA A 85 -16.87 -11.03 3.29
N GLY A 86 -17.16 -11.65 2.14
CA GLY A 86 -16.57 -12.93 1.74
C GLY A 86 -15.04 -12.89 1.73
N LEU A 87 -14.45 -11.86 1.11
CA LEU A 87 -13.00 -11.70 1.02
C LEU A 87 -12.33 -11.47 2.39
N ALA A 88 -12.92 -10.59 3.22
CA ALA A 88 -12.41 -10.33 4.57
C ALA A 88 -12.44 -11.61 5.43
N LEU A 89 -13.50 -12.41 5.29
CA LEU A 89 -13.63 -13.69 5.98
C LEU A 89 -12.69 -14.77 5.44
N SER A 90 -12.36 -14.76 4.14
CA SER A 90 -11.30 -15.61 3.58
C SER A 90 -9.96 -15.30 4.23
N VAL A 91 -9.60 -14.01 4.36
CA VAL A 91 -8.35 -13.59 5.03
C VAL A 91 -8.33 -14.05 6.48
N PHE A 92 -9.44 -13.89 7.21
CA PHE A 92 -9.55 -14.39 8.58
C PHE A 92 -9.36 -15.90 8.66
N GLY A 93 -9.98 -16.68 7.77
CA GLY A 93 -9.82 -18.13 7.68
C GLY A 93 -8.39 -18.56 7.37
N ILE A 94 -7.72 -17.87 6.43
CA ILE A 94 -6.32 -18.10 6.06
C ILE A 94 -5.40 -17.82 7.25
N VAL A 95 -5.48 -16.63 7.84
CA VAL A 95 -4.63 -16.22 8.97
C VAL A 95 -4.86 -17.13 10.17
N GLY A 96 -6.12 -17.46 10.48
CA GLY A 96 -6.46 -18.40 11.54
C GLY A 96 -5.83 -19.77 11.34
N ALA A 97 -5.89 -20.32 10.12
CA ALA A 97 -5.27 -21.60 9.79
C ALA A 97 -3.72 -21.55 9.88
N LEU A 98 -3.10 -20.46 9.41
CA LEU A 98 -1.65 -20.25 9.50
C LEU A 98 -1.18 -20.17 10.95
N LEU A 99 -1.84 -19.35 11.78
CA LEU A 99 -1.51 -19.21 13.20
C LEU A 99 -1.72 -20.51 13.97
N ALA A 100 -2.81 -21.24 13.68
CA ALA A 100 -3.09 -22.54 14.28
C ALA A 100 -2.04 -23.60 13.89
N SER A 101 -1.36 -23.44 12.75
CA SER A 101 -0.37 -24.37 12.22
C SER A 101 1.08 -24.00 12.53
N ALA A 102 1.38 -22.72 12.80
CA ALA A 102 2.74 -22.15 12.85
C ALA A 102 3.70 -22.86 13.83
N ARG A 103 3.19 -23.37 14.96
CA ARG A 103 4.02 -24.02 15.99
C ARG A 103 4.29 -25.51 15.73
N ARG A 104 3.63 -26.14 14.75
CA ARG A 104 3.64 -27.61 14.59
C ARG A 104 3.91 -28.07 13.16
N ALA A 105 3.58 -27.25 12.17
CA ALA A 105 3.95 -27.51 10.79
C ALA A 105 5.48 -27.52 10.67
N PRO A 106 6.09 -28.57 10.11
CA PRO A 106 7.54 -28.58 9.91
C PRO A 106 7.92 -27.44 8.95
N ARG A 107 9.04 -26.75 9.19
CA ARG A 107 9.46 -25.57 8.40
C ARG A 107 9.47 -25.84 6.88
N ARG A 108 9.85 -27.07 6.49
CA ARG A 108 9.81 -27.58 5.10
C ARG A 108 8.42 -27.62 4.44
N ARG A 109 7.33 -27.56 5.21
CA ARG A 109 5.94 -27.48 4.71
C ARG A 109 5.31 -26.11 4.94
N LEU A 110 5.62 -25.49 6.07
CA LEU A 110 5.08 -24.18 6.41
C LEU A 110 5.52 -23.11 5.39
N LEU A 111 6.81 -23.04 5.07
CA LEU A 111 7.35 -22.02 4.18
C LEU A 111 6.79 -22.15 2.74
N PRO A 112 6.80 -23.32 2.07
CA PRO A 112 6.24 -23.44 0.74
C PRO A 112 4.73 -23.17 0.68
N VAL A 113 3.95 -23.64 1.66
CA VAL A 113 2.50 -23.41 1.68
C VAL A 113 2.18 -21.94 1.91
N VAL A 114 2.89 -21.26 2.84
CA VAL A 114 2.75 -19.81 3.03
C VAL A 114 3.15 -19.05 1.77
N SER A 115 4.23 -19.43 1.09
CA SER A 115 4.65 -18.84 -0.18
C SER A 115 3.58 -19.02 -1.27
N VAL A 116 3.00 -20.22 -1.40
CA VAL A 116 1.90 -20.48 -2.34
C VAL A 116 0.67 -19.64 -2.00
N VAL A 117 0.33 -19.52 -0.72
CA VAL A 117 -0.81 -18.71 -0.26
C VAL A 117 -0.60 -17.23 -0.56
N LEU A 118 0.59 -16.72 -0.31
CA LEU A 118 0.94 -15.32 -0.60
C LEU A 118 0.96 -15.06 -2.11
N VAL A 119 1.63 -15.92 -2.88
CA VAL A 119 1.72 -15.77 -4.34
C VAL A 119 0.35 -15.89 -4.99
N ALA A 120 -0.43 -16.92 -4.66
CA ALA A 120 -1.75 -17.11 -5.25
C ALA A 120 -2.78 -16.08 -4.76
N GLY A 121 -2.68 -15.62 -3.50
CA GLY A 121 -3.48 -14.50 -3.00
C GLY A 121 -3.16 -13.19 -3.73
N LEU A 122 -1.89 -12.94 -4.03
CA LEU A 122 -1.45 -11.78 -4.81
C LEU A 122 -1.87 -11.89 -6.28
N LEU A 123 -1.76 -13.07 -6.90
CA LEU A 123 -2.20 -13.32 -8.27
C LEU A 123 -3.72 -13.21 -8.40
N GLY A 124 -4.47 -13.82 -7.49
CA GLY A 124 -5.93 -13.68 -7.40
C GLY A 124 -6.36 -12.23 -7.16
N GLY A 125 -5.62 -11.51 -6.30
CA GLY A 125 -5.71 -10.07 -6.08
C GLY A 125 -5.56 -9.27 -7.37
N ALA A 126 -4.47 -9.48 -8.07
CA ALA A 126 -4.13 -8.81 -9.31
C ALA A 126 -5.17 -9.05 -10.41
N VAL A 127 -5.59 -10.31 -10.58
CA VAL A 127 -6.53 -10.73 -11.61
C VAL A 127 -7.95 -10.21 -11.34
N ALA A 128 -8.37 -10.11 -10.08
CA ALA A 128 -9.66 -9.57 -9.70
C ALA A 128 -9.63 -8.05 -9.42
N ALA A 129 -8.46 -7.40 -9.48
CA ALA A 129 -8.25 -6.03 -8.99
C ALA A 129 -9.14 -5.00 -9.68
N ASP A 130 -9.15 -4.97 -11.01
CA ASP A 130 -9.90 -3.96 -11.77
C ASP A 130 -11.39 -4.04 -11.47
N SER A 131 -11.92 -5.26 -11.36
CA SER A 131 -13.33 -5.50 -11.07
C SER A 131 -13.67 -5.33 -9.57
N LEU A 132 -12.73 -5.63 -8.66
CA LEU A 132 -12.86 -5.32 -7.24
C LEU A 132 -12.92 -3.79 -7.04
N ILE A 133 -11.98 -3.07 -7.65
CA ILE A 133 -11.90 -1.61 -7.61
C ILE A 133 -13.16 -1.01 -8.21
N ASP A 134 -13.58 -1.44 -9.39
CA ASP A 134 -14.83 -1.00 -10.02
C ASP A 134 -16.04 -1.23 -9.11
N ARG A 135 -16.19 -2.40 -8.49
CA ARG A 135 -17.27 -2.64 -7.52
C ARG A 135 -17.13 -1.82 -6.25
N PHE A 136 -15.92 -1.54 -5.77
CA PHE A 136 -15.71 -0.69 -4.60
C PHE A 136 -16.03 0.79 -4.88
N LEU A 137 -15.86 1.21 -6.12
CA LEU A 137 -16.10 2.57 -6.61
C LEU A 137 -17.56 2.80 -7.03
N ASN A 138 -18.20 1.78 -7.61
CA ASN A 138 -19.48 1.92 -8.30
C ASN A 138 -20.63 1.09 -7.68
N ALA A 139 -20.41 0.40 -6.54
CA ALA A 139 -21.50 -0.31 -5.86
C ALA A 139 -22.51 0.69 -5.27
N PRO A 140 -23.81 0.56 -5.60
CA PRO A 140 -24.85 1.49 -5.16
C PRO A 140 -25.10 1.40 -3.64
N GLU A 141 -25.24 2.55 -2.99
CA GLU A 141 -25.54 2.71 -1.55
C GLU A 141 -26.93 2.16 -1.18
N SER A 142 -27.86 2.15 -2.14
CA SER A 142 -29.21 1.60 -1.99
C SER A 142 -29.22 0.15 -1.49
N SER A 143 -28.22 -0.66 -1.85
CA SER A 143 -28.11 -2.04 -1.34
C SER A 143 -27.76 -2.11 0.15
N ALA A 144 -27.08 -1.12 0.72
CA ALA A 144 -26.78 -1.04 2.15
C ALA A 144 -27.96 -0.45 2.93
N GLU A 145 -28.65 0.54 2.37
CA GLU A 145 -29.86 1.13 2.92
C GLU A 145 -31.01 0.11 2.99
N ALA A 146 -31.27 -0.64 1.90
CA ALA A 146 -32.26 -1.72 1.90
C ALA A 146 -31.98 -2.78 2.99
N ARG A 147 -30.70 -3.09 3.26
CA ARG A 147 -30.33 -4.02 4.35
C ARG A 147 -30.67 -3.45 5.72
N SER A 148 -30.50 -2.15 5.93
CA SER A 148 -30.86 -1.48 7.18
C SER A 148 -32.37 -1.51 7.39
N GLU A 149 -33.13 -1.15 6.36
CA GLU A 149 -34.60 -1.13 6.39
C GLU A 149 -35.19 -2.50 6.73
N PHE A 150 -34.69 -3.58 6.11
CA PHE A 150 -35.14 -4.94 6.44
C PHE A 150 -34.73 -5.39 7.85
N ASN A 151 -33.57 -4.96 8.34
CA ASN A 151 -33.13 -5.27 9.70
C ASN A 151 -33.98 -4.55 10.75
N GLU A 152 -34.39 -3.31 10.49
CA GLU A 152 -35.30 -2.55 11.34
C GLU A 152 -36.68 -3.19 11.40
N ALA A 153 -37.22 -3.63 10.26
CA ALA A 153 -38.46 -4.39 10.22
C ALA A 153 -38.37 -5.70 11.02
N ALA A 154 -37.26 -6.44 10.90
CA ALA A 154 -37.02 -7.66 11.69
C ALA A 154 -36.95 -7.38 13.20
N ILE A 155 -36.31 -6.27 13.61
CA ILE A 155 -36.28 -5.85 15.01
C ILE A 155 -37.68 -5.49 15.51
N ALA A 156 -38.48 -4.78 14.71
CA ALA A 156 -39.85 -4.41 15.05
C ALA A 156 -40.73 -5.66 15.24
N MET A 157 -40.68 -6.61 14.28
CA MET A 157 -41.40 -7.88 14.38
C MET A 157 -40.99 -8.70 15.61
N ALA A 158 -39.69 -8.79 15.91
CA ALA A 158 -39.21 -9.55 17.07
C ALA A 158 -39.61 -8.92 18.42
N ARG A 159 -39.71 -7.57 18.48
CA ARG A 159 -40.15 -6.85 19.69
C ARG A 159 -41.63 -7.05 19.95
N GLU A 160 -42.44 -6.99 18.90
CA GLU A 160 -43.89 -7.08 19.02
C GLU A 160 -44.39 -8.52 19.13
N HIS A 161 -43.68 -9.46 18.50
CA HIS A 161 -43.95 -10.89 18.58
C HIS A 161 -42.76 -11.62 19.22
N PRO A 162 -42.65 -11.66 20.57
CA PRO A 162 -41.55 -12.31 21.26
C PRO A 162 -41.38 -13.81 20.97
N LEU A 163 -42.44 -14.48 20.50
CA LEU A 163 -42.46 -15.88 20.03
C LEU A 163 -42.28 -16.02 18.50
N GLY A 164 -42.14 -14.90 17.79
CA GLY A 164 -41.97 -14.82 16.35
C GLY A 164 -43.28 -14.76 15.58
N VAL A 165 -43.17 -14.38 14.31
CA VAL A 165 -44.30 -14.30 13.36
C VAL A 165 -44.53 -15.60 12.59
N GLY A 166 -43.81 -16.67 12.96
CA GLY A 166 -43.83 -17.97 12.31
C GLY A 166 -42.62 -18.18 11.38
N LEU A 167 -42.16 -19.43 11.31
CA LEU A 167 -41.04 -19.83 10.44
C LEU A 167 -41.34 -19.44 8.99
N ASN A 168 -40.36 -18.85 8.30
CA ASN A 168 -40.45 -18.49 6.89
C ASN A 168 -41.51 -17.40 6.55
N ASN A 169 -42.15 -16.77 7.55
CA ASN A 169 -43.22 -15.77 7.35
C ASN A 169 -42.72 -14.33 7.24
N PHE A 170 -41.43 -14.03 7.45
CA PHE A 170 -40.93 -12.66 7.50
C PHE A 170 -41.36 -11.81 6.29
N SER A 171 -41.08 -12.26 5.08
CA SER A 171 -41.39 -11.51 3.85
C SER A 171 -42.90 -11.34 3.64
N ARG A 172 -43.71 -12.30 4.07
CA ARG A 172 -45.18 -12.22 4.00
C ARG A 172 -45.69 -11.14 4.95
N VAL A 173 -45.27 -11.20 6.21
CA VAL A 173 -45.66 -10.22 7.24
C VAL A 173 -45.15 -8.82 6.90
N LEU A 174 -43.97 -8.72 6.28
CA LEU A 174 -43.43 -7.46 5.78
C LEU A 174 -44.26 -6.87 4.63
N THR A 175 -44.84 -7.73 3.79
CA THR A 175 -45.63 -7.32 2.62
C THR A 175 -47.07 -6.97 3.00
N ASP A 176 -47.68 -7.77 3.88
CA ASP A 176 -49.11 -7.72 4.24
C ASP A 176 -49.42 -6.72 5.37
N VAL A 177 -48.42 -6.24 6.11
CA VAL A 177 -48.61 -5.36 7.27
C VAL A 177 -47.91 -4.01 7.08
N ASP A 178 -48.70 -2.99 6.77
CA ASP A 178 -48.25 -1.65 6.36
C ASP A 178 -47.24 -1.00 7.32
N ARG A 179 -47.40 -1.18 8.64
CA ARG A 179 -46.51 -0.56 9.64
C ARG A 179 -45.06 -1.03 9.54
N TYR A 180 -44.81 -2.28 9.14
CA TYR A 180 -43.45 -2.81 8.97
C TYR A 180 -42.85 -2.41 7.63
N ARG A 181 -43.70 -2.05 6.66
CA ARG A 181 -43.33 -1.58 5.32
C ARG A 181 -43.14 -0.06 5.24
N ALA A 182 -43.73 0.70 6.17
CA ALA A 182 -43.74 2.17 6.16
C ALA A 182 -42.34 2.82 6.14
N GLY A 183 -41.33 2.13 6.69
CA GLY A 183 -39.93 2.59 6.70
C GLY A 183 -39.09 2.16 5.49
N ILE A 184 -39.64 1.40 4.53
CA ILE A 184 -38.91 0.90 3.36
C ILE A 184 -38.99 1.93 2.22
N THR A 185 -37.86 2.57 1.92
CA THR A 185 -37.76 3.60 0.88
C THR A 185 -37.09 3.07 -0.38
N VAL A 186 -36.12 2.16 -0.25
CA VAL A 186 -35.31 1.68 -1.38
C VAL A 186 -36.08 0.72 -2.29
N MET A 187 -36.94 -0.14 -1.71
CA MET A 187 -37.70 -1.17 -2.43
C MET A 187 -39.22 -0.92 -2.39
N LYS A 188 -39.62 0.35 -2.25
CA LYS A 188 -41.02 0.76 -2.08
C LYS A 188 -41.94 0.31 -3.24
N GLY A 189 -41.39 0.16 -4.44
CA GLY A 189 -42.12 -0.21 -5.67
C GLY A 189 -42.12 -1.70 -6.03
N GLU A 190 -41.55 -2.59 -5.21
CA GLU A 190 -41.58 -4.04 -5.48
C GLU A 190 -42.84 -4.70 -4.89
N GLU A 191 -43.49 -5.60 -5.65
CA GLU A 191 -44.71 -6.31 -5.23
C GLU A 191 -44.47 -7.27 -4.05
N GLN A 192 -43.25 -7.80 -3.89
CA GLN A 192 -42.84 -8.66 -2.77
C GLN A 192 -41.64 -8.04 -2.05
N ALA A 193 -41.75 -7.86 -0.73
CA ALA A 193 -40.65 -7.33 0.07
C ALA A 193 -39.55 -8.41 0.29
N GLY A 194 -38.29 -7.99 0.23
CA GLY A 194 -37.12 -8.84 0.44
C GLY A 194 -37.00 -9.46 1.84
N VAL A 195 -35.90 -10.17 2.09
CA VAL A 195 -35.61 -10.80 3.40
C VAL A 195 -34.53 -10.03 4.16
N ALA A 196 -34.58 -10.04 5.50
CA ALA A 196 -33.54 -9.44 6.32
C ALA A 196 -32.19 -10.14 6.08
N HIS A 197 -31.16 -9.35 5.78
CA HIS A 197 -29.81 -9.84 5.47
C HIS A 197 -28.97 -10.13 6.72
N HIS A 198 -29.59 -10.11 7.90
CA HIS A 198 -28.97 -10.47 9.17
C HIS A 198 -29.70 -11.70 9.73
N ILE A 199 -29.11 -12.90 9.58
CA ILE A 199 -29.80 -14.16 9.86
C ILE A 199 -30.34 -14.22 11.29
N TYR A 200 -29.63 -13.69 12.28
CA TYR A 200 -30.07 -13.72 13.67
C TYR A 200 -31.25 -12.79 13.96
N LEU A 201 -31.38 -11.68 13.22
CA LEU A 201 -32.54 -10.79 13.36
C LEU A 201 -33.74 -11.40 12.65
N LEU A 202 -33.50 -12.03 11.49
CA LEU A 202 -34.51 -12.81 10.78
C LEU A 202 -35.03 -13.98 11.63
N THR A 203 -34.14 -14.74 12.26
CA THR A 203 -34.49 -15.82 13.19
C THR A 203 -35.29 -15.30 14.38
N ALA A 204 -34.92 -14.14 14.92
CA ALA A 204 -35.67 -13.52 16.01
C ALA A 204 -37.07 -13.05 15.56
N ALA A 205 -37.20 -12.52 14.35
CA ALA A 205 -38.48 -12.10 13.79
C ALA A 205 -39.40 -13.30 13.54
N GLU A 206 -38.88 -14.39 12.98
CA GLU A 206 -39.69 -15.57 12.60
C GLU A 206 -39.97 -16.53 13.76
N LEU A 207 -38.98 -16.78 14.64
CA LEU A 207 -39.07 -17.79 15.70
C LEU A 207 -39.03 -17.19 17.12
N GLY A 208 -39.00 -15.86 17.22
CA GLY A 208 -38.95 -15.16 18.51
C GLY A 208 -37.58 -15.26 19.19
N TYR A 209 -37.50 -14.68 20.39
CA TYR A 209 -36.26 -14.69 21.18
C TYR A 209 -35.89 -16.10 21.67
N VAL A 210 -36.89 -16.95 21.94
CA VAL A 210 -36.68 -18.36 22.31
C VAL A 210 -36.10 -19.15 21.15
N GLY A 211 -36.66 -18.99 19.95
CA GLY A 211 -36.13 -19.62 18.74
C GLY A 211 -34.72 -19.14 18.39
N LEU A 212 -34.45 -17.83 18.53
CA LEU A 212 -33.11 -17.29 18.40
C LEU A 212 -32.14 -17.90 19.43
N LEU A 213 -32.54 -18.03 20.70
CA LEU A 213 -31.70 -18.64 21.73
C LEU A 213 -31.37 -20.10 21.40
N LEU A 214 -32.37 -20.89 20.99
CA LEU A 214 -32.16 -22.28 20.58
C LEU A 214 -31.24 -22.37 19.36
N PHE A 215 -31.44 -21.51 18.35
CA PHE A 215 -30.56 -21.42 17.20
C PHE A 215 -29.11 -21.12 17.61
N LEU A 216 -28.91 -20.11 18.47
CA LEU A 216 -27.59 -19.76 19.00
C LEU A 216 -26.95 -20.91 19.79
N LEU A 217 -27.72 -21.65 20.59
CA LEU A 217 -27.23 -22.80 21.36
C LEU A 217 -26.79 -23.95 20.44
N ILE A 218 -27.57 -24.26 19.40
CA ILE A 218 -27.21 -25.29 18.41
C ILE A 218 -25.92 -24.88 17.71
N MET A 219 -25.82 -23.65 17.23
CA MET A 219 -24.64 -23.13 16.56
C MET A 219 -23.41 -23.13 17.49
N ALA A 220 -23.56 -22.63 18.72
CA ALA A 220 -22.51 -22.60 19.73
C ALA A 220 -22.02 -24.01 20.08
N ARG A 221 -22.89 -25.02 20.14
CA ARG A 221 -22.50 -26.42 20.38
C ARG A 221 -21.57 -26.95 19.30
N PHE A 222 -21.84 -26.66 18.03
CA PHE A 222 -20.97 -27.10 16.93
C PHE A 222 -19.60 -26.41 16.97
N THR A 223 -19.57 -25.09 17.19
CA THR A 223 -18.31 -24.33 17.29
C THR A 223 -17.51 -24.73 18.54
N TRP A 224 -18.17 -24.88 19.69
CA TRP A 224 -17.55 -25.27 20.95
C TRP A 224 -16.94 -26.66 20.89
N ARG A 225 -17.64 -27.65 20.33
CA ARG A 225 -17.10 -29.01 20.19
C ARG A 225 -15.85 -29.04 19.31
N GLY A 226 -15.87 -28.32 18.19
CA GLY A 226 -14.68 -28.16 17.34
C GLY A 226 -13.51 -27.50 18.06
N GLY A 227 -13.78 -26.47 18.87
CA GLY A 227 -12.76 -25.76 19.66
C GLY A 227 -12.23 -26.58 20.84
N TRP A 228 -13.08 -27.22 21.62
CA TRP A 228 -12.70 -27.99 22.79
C TRP A 228 -11.85 -29.22 22.43
N HIS A 229 -12.32 -30.03 21.48
CA HIS A 229 -11.56 -31.19 21.00
C HIS A 229 -10.34 -30.77 20.19
N GLY A 230 -10.46 -29.71 19.41
CA GLY A 230 -9.36 -29.14 18.64
C GLY A 230 -8.24 -28.66 19.55
N LEU A 231 -8.52 -27.88 20.59
CA LEU A 231 -7.50 -27.24 21.44
C LEU A 231 -6.79 -28.24 22.37
N LYS A 232 -7.49 -29.27 22.87
CA LYS A 232 -6.93 -30.25 23.80
C LYS A 232 -6.07 -31.31 23.14
N ALA A 233 -6.46 -31.79 21.95
CA ALA A 233 -5.74 -32.86 21.26
C ALA A 233 -4.72 -32.32 20.27
N ARG A 234 -3.59 -33.04 20.16
CA ARG A 234 -2.45 -32.71 19.28
C ARG A 234 -2.40 -33.58 18.01
N THR A 235 -3.46 -34.34 17.74
CA THR A 235 -3.59 -35.24 16.58
C THR A 235 -3.94 -34.48 15.31
N THR A 236 -3.74 -35.11 14.15
CA THR A 236 -4.15 -34.54 12.84
C THR A 236 -5.65 -34.25 12.82
N ASP A 237 -6.48 -35.16 13.35
CA ASP A 237 -7.93 -35.00 13.40
C ASP A 237 -8.36 -33.80 14.23
N ALA A 238 -7.68 -33.54 15.35
CA ALA A 238 -7.92 -32.36 16.17
C ALA A 238 -7.61 -31.06 15.40
N MET A 239 -6.60 -31.06 14.52
CA MET A 239 -6.27 -29.91 13.69
C MET A 239 -7.29 -29.68 12.56
N LEU A 240 -7.86 -30.75 12.02
CA LEU A 240 -8.96 -30.67 11.06
C LEU A 240 -10.23 -30.16 11.71
N ALA A 241 -10.51 -30.59 12.96
CA ALA A 241 -11.59 -30.03 13.77
C ALA A 241 -11.39 -28.53 14.03
N ARG A 242 -10.15 -28.05 14.23
CA ARG A 242 -9.84 -26.61 14.30
C ARG A 242 -10.08 -25.90 12.97
N GLY A 243 -9.70 -26.51 11.84
CA GLY A 243 -9.98 -25.97 10.51
C GLY A 243 -11.48 -25.80 10.26
N LEU A 244 -12.28 -26.82 10.61
CA LEU A 244 -13.75 -26.78 10.52
C LEU A 244 -14.34 -25.74 11.47
N MET A 245 -13.83 -25.63 12.69
CA MET A 245 -14.24 -24.59 13.63
C MET A 245 -13.97 -23.18 13.06
N LEU A 246 -12.78 -22.94 12.50
CA LEU A 246 -12.45 -21.66 11.85
C LEU A 246 -13.41 -21.38 10.68
N GLY A 247 -13.71 -22.38 9.86
CA GLY A 247 -14.69 -22.27 8.79
C GLY A 247 -16.10 -21.92 9.31
N LEU A 248 -16.58 -22.60 10.37
CA LEU A 248 -17.86 -22.30 11.01
C LEU A 248 -17.90 -20.89 11.59
N CYS A 249 -16.82 -20.43 12.23
CA CYS A 249 -16.70 -19.05 12.70
C CYS A 249 -16.83 -18.04 11.56
N THR A 250 -16.20 -18.31 10.40
CA THR A 250 -16.37 -17.43 9.23
C THR A 250 -17.80 -17.42 8.71
N LEU A 251 -18.47 -18.57 8.71
CA LEU A 251 -19.87 -18.70 8.31
C LEU A 251 -20.81 -17.92 9.25
N HIS A 252 -20.58 -17.99 10.57
CA HIS A 252 -21.34 -17.22 11.55
C HIS A 252 -21.16 -15.71 11.40
N ALA A 253 -19.92 -15.27 11.16
CA ALA A 253 -19.62 -13.87 10.93
C ALA A 253 -20.24 -13.38 9.61
N ALA A 254 -20.32 -14.24 8.59
CA ALA A 254 -21.03 -13.93 7.35
C ALA A 254 -22.54 -13.78 7.57
N GLY A 255 -23.14 -14.59 8.44
CA GLY A 255 -24.56 -14.50 8.80
C GLY A 255 -25.01 -13.17 9.43
N LEU A 256 -24.07 -12.33 9.88
CA LEU A 256 -24.36 -10.97 10.34
C LEU A 256 -24.62 -9.98 9.20
N LEU A 257 -24.22 -10.34 7.97
CA LEU A 257 -24.18 -9.43 6.81
C LEU A 257 -24.90 -9.99 5.59
N GLU A 258 -25.16 -11.29 5.58
CA GLU A 258 -25.91 -12.00 4.54
C GLU A 258 -26.84 -13.01 5.21
N TRP A 259 -27.92 -13.38 4.53
CA TRP A 259 -28.87 -14.42 4.94
C TRP A 259 -28.31 -15.85 4.83
N ALA A 260 -27.05 -16.04 5.22
CA ALA A 260 -26.40 -17.33 5.27
C ALA A 260 -27.36 -18.33 5.95
N PHE A 261 -27.56 -19.51 5.34
CA PHE A 261 -28.54 -20.57 5.70
C PHE A 261 -29.92 -20.55 5.00
N ARG A 262 -30.26 -19.56 4.15
CA ARG A 262 -31.50 -19.57 3.33
C ARG A 262 -31.18 -19.19 1.87
N THR A 263 -31.76 -19.89 0.89
CA THR A 263 -31.59 -19.63 -0.55
C THR A 263 -32.94 -19.44 -1.23
N THR A 264 -33.14 -18.30 -1.90
CA THR A 264 -34.29 -18.01 -2.77
C THR A 264 -33.85 -17.14 -3.96
N PRO A 265 -34.38 -17.32 -5.19
CA PRO A 265 -33.79 -16.72 -6.40
C PRO A 265 -34.56 -15.50 -6.95
N ARG A 266 -33.86 -14.41 -7.34
CA ARG A 266 -33.90 -13.72 -8.68
C ARG A 266 -33.49 -12.22 -8.74
N ILE A 267 -32.79 -11.91 -9.86
CA ILE A 267 -32.76 -10.76 -10.82
C ILE A 267 -32.37 -9.33 -10.36
N ALA A 268 -31.46 -8.70 -11.13
CA ALA A 268 -30.76 -7.43 -10.85
C ALA A 268 -31.07 -6.31 -11.86
N ARG A 269 -30.82 -5.03 -11.47
CA ARG A 269 -30.41 -3.86 -12.29
C ARG A 269 -29.85 -2.73 -11.37
N GLY A 270 -28.97 -1.84 -11.87
CA GLY A 270 -28.21 -0.89 -11.04
C GLY A 270 -28.05 0.55 -11.57
N GLY A 271 -27.29 1.40 -10.84
CA GLY A 271 -26.71 2.68 -11.28
C GLY A 271 -26.50 3.80 -10.21
N ALA A 272 -25.46 4.63 -10.41
CA ALA A 272 -25.12 6.00 -9.87
C ALA A 272 -24.13 6.19 -8.67
N GLY A 273 -23.31 7.26 -8.72
CA GLY A 273 -21.97 7.42 -8.08
C GLY A 273 -21.77 8.45 -6.92
N MET A 274 -20.49 8.64 -6.48
CA MET A 274 -20.08 9.00 -5.10
C MET A 274 -19.37 10.36 -4.83
N SER A 275 -19.26 10.73 -3.54
CA SER A 275 -18.69 11.99 -3.00
C SER A 275 -17.14 12.07 -2.88
N LEU A 276 -16.63 13.33 -2.88
CA LEU A 276 -15.21 13.72 -2.97
C LEU A 276 -14.30 13.16 -1.86
N LYS A 277 -14.77 13.11 -0.61
CA LYS A 277 -13.97 12.65 0.56
C LYS A 277 -13.59 11.17 0.46
N ARG A 278 -14.47 10.35 -0.11
CA ARG A 278 -14.27 8.90 -0.26
C ARG A 278 -13.25 8.58 -1.35
N ARG A 279 -13.25 9.34 -2.45
CA ARG A 279 -12.24 9.22 -3.53
C ARG A 279 -10.83 9.53 -3.02
N ALA A 280 -10.68 10.57 -2.21
CA ALA A 280 -9.41 10.94 -1.59
C ALA A 280 -8.85 9.82 -0.69
N LEU A 281 -9.67 9.23 0.19
CA LEU A 281 -9.24 8.15 1.10
C LEU A 281 -8.83 6.88 0.35
N ILE A 282 -9.56 6.51 -0.70
CA ILE A 282 -9.23 5.34 -1.53
C ILE A 282 -7.90 5.56 -2.26
N GLY A 283 -7.68 6.76 -2.82
CA GLY A 283 -6.43 7.11 -3.47
C GLY A 283 -5.22 7.02 -2.52
N VAL A 284 -5.37 7.52 -1.29
CA VAL A 284 -4.33 7.42 -0.25
C VAL A 284 -4.04 5.95 0.10
N ALA A 285 -5.06 5.14 0.34
CA ALA A 285 -4.88 3.72 0.68
C ALA A 285 -4.22 2.91 -0.45
N ALA A 286 -4.60 3.16 -1.70
CA ALA A 286 -4.01 2.53 -2.87
C ALA A 286 -2.53 2.89 -3.04
N ASN A 287 -2.17 4.16 -2.78
CA ASN A 287 -0.77 4.60 -2.80
C ASN A 287 0.04 3.87 -1.72
N TYR A 288 -0.43 3.79 -0.48
CA TYR A 288 0.29 3.06 0.57
C TYR A 288 0.46 1.56 0.25
N ALA A 289 -0.57 0.91 -0.31
CA ALA A 289 -0.47 -0.49 -0.72
C ALA A 289 0.61 -0.71 -1.79
N ARG A 290 0.74 0.21 -2.76
CA ARG A 290 1.75 0.14 -3.82
C ARG A 290 3.19 0.21 -3.29
N PHE A 291 3.46 1.03 -2.28
CA PHE A 291 4.81 1.21 -1.72
C PHE A 291 5.14 0.21 -0.59
N GLY A 292 4.12 -0.46 -0.02
CA GLY A 292 4.30 -1.40 1.09
C GLY A 292 5.15 -2.62 0.73
N VAL A 293 4.92 -3.25 -0.43
CA VAL A 293 5.64 -4.48 -0.82
C VAL A 293 7.15 -4.24 -0.98
N PRO A 294 7.62 -3.26 -1.77
CA PRO A 294 9.07 -3.00 -1.90
C PRO A 294 9.74 -2.60 -0.58
N MET A 295 9.01 -1.93 0.32
CA MET A 295 9.51 -1.56 1.64
C MET A 295 9.75 -2.79 2.52
N VAL A 296 8.79 -3.71 2.57
CA VAL A 296 8.94 -4.99 3.31
C VAL A 296 10.05 -5.84 2.71
N VAL A 297 10.12 -5.95 1.38
CA VAL A 297 11.20 -6.69 0.71
C VAL A 297 12.56 -6.11 1.10
N THR A 298 12.70 -4.78 1.11
CA THR A 298 13.99 -4.16 1.44
C THR A 298 14.36 -4.33 2.92
N LEU A 299 13.38 -4.29 3.83
CA LEU A 299 13.60 -4.59 5.25
C LEU A 299 14.11 -6.02 5.48
N VAL A 300 13.66 -6.99 4.67
CA VAL A 300 14.09 -8.39 4.76
C VAL A 300 15.42 -8.64 4.04
N VAL A 301 15.62 -8.04 2.87
CA VAL A 301 16.78 -8.31 2.00
C VAL A 301 18.02 -7.58 2.49
N THR A 302 17.90 -6.38 3.05
CA THR A 302 19.06 -5.56 3.46
C THR A 302 19.93 -6.26 4.50
N PRO A 303 19.42 -6.88 5.58
CA PRO A 303 20.25 -7.64 6.52
C PRO A 303 21.00 -8.81 5.87
N ALA A 304 20.38 -9.50 4.90
CA ALA A 304 21.03 -10.58 4.17
C ALA A 304 22.18 -10.07 3.28
N VAL A 305 21.96 -8.95 2.59
CA VAL A 305 22.99 -8.29 1.76
C VAL A 305 24.14 -7.78 2.63
N VAL A 306 23.81 -7.07 3.69
CA VAL A 306 24.78 -6.47 4.61
C VAL A 306 25.59 -7.56 5.32
N GLY A 307 24.94 -8.57 5.89
CA GLY A 307 25.64 -9.68 6.56
C GLY A 307 26.55 -10.50 5.65
N ALA A 308 26.23 -10.59 4.35
CA ALA A 308 27.07 -11.30 3.38
C ALA A 308 28.24 -10.46 2.84
N LEU A 309 28.10 -9.13 2.79
CA LEU A 309 29.05 -8.24 2.10
C LEU A 309 29.85 -7.32 3.04
N GLY A 310 29.38 -7.13 4.27
CA GLY A 310 29.88 -6.14 5.22
C GLY A 310 29.72 -4.68 4.75
N PRO A 311 30.23 -3.72 5.54
CA PRO A 311 30.13 -2.29 5.24
C PRO A 311 30.83 -1.88 3.93
N ASP A 312 31.96 -2.49 3.61
CA ASP A 312 32.72 -2.19 2.40
C ASP A 312 31.97 -2.59 1.13
N GLY A 313 31.46 -3.82 1.08
CA GLY A 313 30.74 -4.33 -0.08
C GLY A 313 29.40 -3.61 -0.27
N TYR A 314 28.68 -3.34 0.82
CA TYR A 314 27.45 -2.55 0.76
C TYR A 314 27.73 -1.09 0.38
N GLY A 315 28.84 -0.51 0.85
CA GLY A 315 29.30 0.82 0.47
C GLY A 315 29.60 0.93 -1.01
N LEU A 316 30.30 -0.06 -1.59
CA LEU A 316 30.55 -0.12 -3.03
C LEU A 316 29.25 -0.24 -3.83
N TRP A 317 28.33 -1.11 -3.40
CA TRP A 317 27.02 -1.26 -4.03
C TRP A 317 26.20 0.06 -4.03
N SER A 318 26.15 0.74 -2.89
CA SER A 318 25.45 2.02 -2.75
C SER A 318 26.12 3.13 -3.56
N LEU A 319 27.45 3.20 -3.56
CA LEU A 319 28.21 4.16 -4.35
C LEU A 319 27.96 3.95 -5.85
N THR A 320 27.94 2.71 -6.33
CA THR A 320 27.62 2.41 -7.73
C THR A 320 26.21 2.89 -8.08
N PHE A 321 25.22 2.69 -7.22
CA PHE A 321 23.86 3.23 -7.46
C PHE A 321 23.83 4.76 -7.54
N ALA A 322 24.61 5.45 -6.70
CA ALA A 322 24.72 6.91 -6.75
C ALA A 322 25.32 7.38 -8.08
N VAL A 323 26.40 6.73 -8.53
CA VAL A 323 27.09 7.02 -9.80
C VAL A 323 26.20 6.72 -11.00
N VAL A 324 25.63 5.51 -11.08
CA VAL A 324 24.73 5.09 -12.17
C VAL A 324 23.45 5.93 -12.18
N GLY A 325 23.00 6.42 -11.02
CA GLY A 325 21.85 7.30 -10.90
C GLY A 325 21.95 8.57 -11.76
N VAL A 326 23.17 9.04 -12.08
CA VAL A 326 23.40 10.18 -12.98
C VAL A 326 22.88 9.93 -14.39
N LEU A 327 22.86 8.67 -14.85
CA LEU A 327 22.26 8.32 -16.16
C LEU A 327 20.75 8.59 -16.19
N GLY A 328 20.09 8.69 -15.03
CA GLY A 328 18.70 9.11 -14.94
C GLY A 328 18.45 10.55 -15.43
N LEU A 329 19.47 11.41 -15.49
CA LEU A 329 19.34 12.75 -16.10
C LEU A 329 19.05 12.69 -17.60
N LEU A 330 19.50 11.62 -18.25
CA LEU A 330 19.29 11.40 -19.68
C LEU A 330 17.85 11.04 -20.02
N ASP A 331 16.94 10.93 -19.05
CA ASP A 331 15.49 10.90 -19.31
C ASP A 331 15.00 12.23 -19.92
N PHE A 332 15.72 13.35 -19.74
CA PHE A 332 15.35 14.70 -20.25
C PHE A 332 13.88 15.08 -20.00
N GLY A 333 13.26 14.57 -18.93
CA GLY A 333 11.86 14.83 -18.60
C GLY A 333 10.84 14.13 -19.51
N LEU A 334 11.27 13.23 -20.39
CA LEU A 334 10.39 12.45 -21.27
C LEU A 334 9.39 11.61 -20.48
N THR A 335 9.71 11.20 -19.25
CA THR A 335 8.75 10.52 -18.39
C THR A 335 7.50 11.38 -18.15
N THR A 336 7.69 12.65 -17.76
CA THR A 336 6.58 13.60 -17.57
C THR A 336 5.91 13.97 -18.89
N GLY A 337 6.69 14.09 -19.97
CA GLY A 337 6.17 14.33 -21.31
C GLY A 337 5.24 13.21 -21.78
N THR A 338 5.60 11.95 -21.51
CA THR A 338 4.75 10.78 -21.83
C THR A 338 3.42 10.87 -21.11
N VAL A 339 3.43 11.10 -19.79
CA VAL A 339 2.20 11.19 -18.99
C VAL A 339 1.31 12.33 -19.49
N ARG A 340 1.91 13.46 -19.86
CA ARG A 340 1.18 14.61 -20.39
C ARG A 340 0.60 14.36 -21.78
N PHE A 341 1.43 14.08 -22.79
CA PHE A 341 0.97 14.02 -24.19
C PHE A 341 0.07 12.81 -24.45
N VAL A 342 0.38 11.64 -23.87
CA VAL A 342 -0.48 10.46 -23.98
C VAL A 342 -1.77 10.65 -23.18
N GLY A 343 -1.69 11.25 -21.99
CA GLY A 343 -2.86 11.53 -21.15
C GLY A 343 -3.81 12.57 -21.75
N GLU A 344 -3.29 13.65 -22.33
CA GLU A 344 -4.07 14.68 -23.04
C GLU A 344 -4.81 14.09 -24.25
N ALA A 345 -4.11 13.31 -25.08
CA ALA A 345 -4.71 12.64 -26.24
C ALA A 345 -5.80 11.64 -25.82
N ARG A 346 -5.56 10.87 -24.75
CA ARG A 346 -6.57 9.99 -24.13
C ARG A 346 -7.80 10.79 -23.67
N GLY A 347 -7.60 11.92 -22.99
CA GLY A 347 -8.68 12.77 -22.49
C GLY A 347 -9.55 13.33 -23.63
N ARG A 348 -8.97 13.58 -24.80
CA ARG A 348 -9.67 13.98 -26.02
C ARG A 348 -10.29 12.81 -26.80
N GLY A 349 -9.95 11.57 -26.47
CA GLY A 349 -10.32 10.39 -27.25
C GLY A 349 -9.61 10.26 -28.61
N ASP A 350 -8.56 11.05 -28.86
CA ASP A 350 -7.82 11.05 -30.13
C ASP A 350 -6.73 9.96 -30.13
N LEU A 351 -7.09 8.78 -30.62
CA LEU A 351 -6.18 7.63 -30.71
C LEU A 351 -5.03 7.86 -31.69
N ALA A 352 -5.23 8.67 -32.73
CA ALA A 352 -4.21 8.92 -33.75
C ALA A 352 -3.12 9.84 -33.20
N GLU A 353 -3.50 10.92 -32.50
CA GLU A 353 -2.57 11.78 -31.78
C GLU A 353 -1.82 11.00 -30.70
N ARG A 354 -2.51 10.16 -29.94
CA ARG A 354 -1.89 9.31 -28.91
C ARG A 354 -0.80 8.41 -29.51
N ASN A 355 -1.12 7.66 -30.55
CA ASN A 355 -0.19 6.69 -31.14
C ASN A 355 1.01 7.39 -31.79
N ARG A 356 0.80 8.57 -32.38
CA ARG A 356 1.88 9.44 -32.89
C ARG A 356 2.78 9.97 -31.78
N ALA A 357 2.21 10.36 -30.62
CA ALA A 357 2.98 10.77 -29.45
C ALA A 357 3.83 9.61 -28.90
N ILE A 358 3.26 8.41 -28.78
CA ILE A 358 3.98 7.20 -28.35
C ILE A 358 5.14 6.88 -29.32
N ALA A 359 4.90 6.91 -30.64
CA ALA A 359 5.94 6.65 -31.64
C ALA A 359 7.08 7.68 -31.57
N THR A 360 6.74 8.97 -31.43
CA THR A 360 7.71 10.05 -31.30
C THR A 360 8.56 9.88 -30.03
N LEU A 361 7.91 9.61 -28.90
CA LEU A 361 8.58 9.35 -27.63
C LEU A 361 9.49 8.13 -27.72
N ALA A 362 9.08 7.05 -28.39
CA ALA A 362 9.90 5.85 -28.54
C ALA A 362 11.21 6.13 -29.29
N VAL A 363 11.16 6.92 -30.36
CA VAL A 363 12.37 7.34 -31.09
C VAL A 363 13.27 8.19 -30.19
N LEU A 364 12.69 9.15 -29.44
CA LEU A 364 13.47 9.98 -28.52
C LEU A 364 14.12 9.15 -27.40
N TYR A 365 13.38 8.23 -26.78
CA TYR A 365 13.92 7.32 -25.77
C TYR A 365 15.01 6.39 -26.35
N ALA A 366 14.87 5.92 -27.58
CA ALA A 366 15.88 5.09 -28.24
C ALA A 366 17.18 5.89 -28.52
N LEU A 367 17.06 7.12 -29.01
CA LEU A 367 18.21 8.01 -29.21
C LEU A 367 18.93 8.31 -27.89
N LEU A 368 18.17 8.60 -26.84
CA LEU A 368 18.72 8.85 -25.50
C LEU A 368 19.33 7.60 -24.87
N ALA A 369 18.76 6.41 -25.11
CA ALA A 369 19.36 5.15 -24.69
C ALA A 369 20.74 4.94 -25.31
N THR A 370 20.90 5.25 -26.60
CA THR A 370 22.21 5.20 -27.28
C THR A 370 23.22 6.15 -26.63
N VAL A 371 22.81 7.39 -26.36
CA VAL A 371 23.66 8.37 -25.64
C VAL A 371 23.99 7.87 -24.23
N ALA A 372 23.03 7.25 -23.54
CA ALA A 372 23.21 6.72 -22.20
C ALA A 372 24.19 5.55 -22.13
N VAL A 373 24.21 4.68 -23.15
CA VAL A 373 25.21 3.60 -23.25
C VAL A 373 26.61 4.15 -23.49
N LEU A 374 26.76 5.20 -24.31
CA LEU A 374 28.06 5.87 -24.49
C LEU A 374 28.53 6.56 -23.19
N ALA A 375 27.62 7.27 -22.52
CA ALA A 375 27.89 7.90 -21.22
C ALA A 375 28.24 6.86 -20.14
N LEU A 376 27.60 5.68 -20.18
CA LEU A 376 27.92 4.55 -19.31
C LEU A 376 29.36 4.06 -19.51
N THR A 377 29.83 3.94 -20.76
CA THR A 377 31.23 3.57 -21.03
C THR A 377 32.20 4.54 -20.37
N ALA A 378 31.95 5.85 -20.51
CA ALA A 378 32.76 6.88 -19.85
C ALA A 378 32.69 6.77 -18.32
N LEU A 379 31.49 6.57 -17.75
CA LEU A 379 31.31 6.37 -16.31
C LEU A 379 32.08 5.16 -15.78
N ALA A 380 32.01 4.02 -16.48
CA ALA A 380 32.63 2.76 -16.06
C ALA A 380 34.17 2.86 -15.99
N VAL A 381 34.77 3.71 -16.83
CA VAL A 381 36.21 3.95 -16.88
C VAL A 381 36.64 5.07 -15.92
N LEU A 382 35.91 6.18 -15.88
CA LEU A 382 36.31 7.39 -15.16
C LEU A 382 35.91 7.36 -13.68
N ALA A 383 34.72 6.86 -13.34
CA ALA A 383 34.18 6.99 -11.98
C ALA A 383 34.99 6.23 -10.91
N PRO A 384 35.42 4.96 -11.12
CA PRO A 384 36.24 4.26 -10.12
C PRO A 384 37.57 4.97 -9.83
N ARG A 385 38.14 5.66 -10.83
CA ARG A 385 39.37 6.44 -10.70
C ARG A 385 39.10 7.75 -9.96
N ALA A 386 38.10 8.52 -10.40
CA ALA A 386 37.74 9.81 -9.81
C ALA A 386 37.31 9.70 -8.34
N LEU A 387 36.61 8.62 -7.98
CA LEU A 387 36.14 8.37 -6.61
C LEU A 387 37.18 7.67 -5.72
N GLN A 388 38.39 7.46 -6.22
CA GLN A 388 39.49 6.83 -5.51
C GLN A 388 39.06 5.50 -4.89
N VAL A 389 38.43 4.63 -5.69
CA VAL A 389 38.09 3.27 -5.26
C VAL A 389 39.39 2.49 -5.08
N PRO A 390 39.55 1.72 -3.97
CA PRO A 390 40.74 0.88 -3.73
C PRO A 390 41.07 -0.02 -4.93
N LEU A 391 42.37 -0.15 -5.26
CA LEU A 391 42.85 -0.83 -6.47
C LEU A 391 42.32 -2.27 -6.60
N ASP A 392 42.28 -3.01 -5.49
CA ASP A 392 41.74 -4.36 -5.37
C ASP A 392 40.24 -4.45 -5.69
N ARG A 393 39.49 -3.37 -5.50
CA ARG A 393 38.04 -3.29 -5.75
C ARG A 393 37.67 -2.60 -7.06
N ARG A 394 38.61 -1.99 -7.78
CA ARG A 394 38.30 -1.21 -9.00
C ARG A 394 37.63 -2.04 -10.08
N ALA A 395 38.14 -3.22 -10.38
CA ALA A 395 37.57 -4.11 -11.40
C ALA A 395 36.13 -4.50 -11.05
N LEU A 396 35.87 -4.81 -9.78
CA LEU A 396 34.54 -5.14 -9.28
C LEU A 396 33.60 -3.91 -9.37
N GLY A 397 34.08 -2.72 -8.98
CA GLY A 397 33.35 -1.47 -9.12
C GLY A 397 32.97 -1.16 -10.57
N THR A 398 33.90 -1.33 -11.52
CA THR A 398 33.63 -1.19 -12.96
C THR A 398 32.60 -2.21 -13.45
N ALA A 399 32.69 -3.47 -13.04
CA ALA A 399 31.70 -4.50 -13.39
C ALA A 399 30.30 -4.15 -12.86
N LEU A 400 30.20 -3.64 -11.62
CA LEU A 400 28.93 -3.19 -11.06
C LEU A 400 28.36 -1.97 -11.80
N ILE A 401 29.20 -1.01 -12.18
CA ILE A 401 28.75 0.14 -13.00
C ILE A 401 28.18 -0.36 -14.31
N TRP A 402 28.82 -1.32 -14.98
CA TRP A 402 28.28 -1.92 -16.20
C TRP A 402 26.96 -2.65 -15.97
N LEU A 403 26.85 -3.51 -14.96
CA LEU A 403 25.64 -4.29 -14.70
C LEU A 403 24.44 -3.40 -14.35
N LEU A 404 24.62 -2.48 -13.41
CA LEU A 404 23.56 -1.56 -12.98
C LEU A 404 23.29 -0.49 -14.04
N GLY A 405 24.34 -0.01 -14.70
CA GLY A 405 24.25 0.98 -15.76
C GLY A 405 23.57 0.45 -17.01
N LEU A 406 23.83 -0.78 -17.43
CA LEU A 406 23.18 -1.40 -18.58
C LEU A 406 21.67 -1.58 -18.32
N ARG A 407 21.29 -1.95 -17.10
CA ARG A 407 19.88 -1.97 -16.68
C ARG A 407 19.25 -0.58 -16.86
N VAL A 408 19.93 0.50 -16.50
CA VAL A 408 19.37 1.85 -16.64
C VAL A 408 19.36 2.31 -18.11
N ALA A 409 20.51 2.28 -18.77
CA ALA A 409 20.75 2.83 -20.09
C ALA A 409 20.07 2.03 -21.23
N ALA A 410 20.24 0.71 -21.23
CA ALA A 410 19.79 -0.15 -22.34
C ALA A 410 18.41 -0.77 -22.10
N VAL A 411 17.95 -0.83 -20.84
CA VAL A 411 16.65 -1.45 -20.50
C VAL A 411 15.66 -0.40 -20.01
N GLN A 412 15.95 0.29 -18.91
CA GLN A 412 14.98 1.17 -18.26
C GLN A 412 14.64 2.40 -19.11
N LEU A 413 15.61 3.06 -19.73
CA LEU A 413 15.35 4.22 -20.58
C LEU A 413 14.45 3.88 -21.79
N PRO A 414 14.83 2.96 -22.70
CA PRO A 414 14.03 2.70 -23.90
C PRO A 414 12.67 2.05 -23.60
N PHE A 415 12.63 1.09 -22.67
CA PHE A 415 11.38 0.38 -22.34
C PHE A 415 10.57 1.06 -21.22
N GLY A 416 11.15 2.04 -20.53
CA GLY A 416 10.46 2.86 -19.53
C GLY A 416 9.31 3.66 -20.12
N LEU A 417 9.34 3.94 -21.43
CA LEU A 417 8.20 4.48 -22.18
C LEU A 417 6.92 3.69 -21.91
N TYR A 418 6.95 2.36 -22.01
CA TYR A 418 5.76 1.53 -21.86
C TYR A 418 5.19 1.57 -20.45
N ARG A 419 6.06 1.62 -19.43
CA ARG A 419 5.65 1.87 -18.05
C ARG A 419 4.90 3.21 -17.94
N ASN A 420 5.43 4.25 -18.57
CA ASN A 420 4.86 5.59 -18.54
C ASN A 420 3.56 5.70 -19.36
N VAL A 421 3.43 4.96 -20.47
CA VAL A 421 2.18 4.83 -21.25
C VAL A 421 1.10 4.14 -20.43
N LEU A 422 1.41 3.03 -19.77
CA LEU A 422 0.47 2.35 -18.86
C LEU A 422 0.01 3.28 -17.73
N PHE A 423 0.91 4.12 -17.22
CA PHE A 423 0.58 5.11 -16.21
C PHE A 423 -0.37 6.18 -16.76
N ALA A 424 -0.05 6.75 -17.94
CA ALA A 424 -0.89 7.73 -18.63
C ALA A 424 -2.29 7.16 -18.95
N GLU A 425 -2.36 5.87 -19.29
CA GLU A 425 -3.58 5.11 -19.55
C GLU A 425 -4.31 4.64 -18.27
N GLN A 426 -3.94 5.16 -17.10
CA GLN A 426 -4.56 4.87 -15.81
C GLN A 426 -4.56 3.39 -15.42
N ARG A 427 -3.65 2.58 -15.98
CA ARG A 427 -3.46 1.16 -15.61
C ARG A 427 -2.53 1.01 -14.40
N ILE A 428 -2.75 1.85 -13.39
CA ILE A 428 -1.95 1.91 -12.16
C ILE A 428 -1.92 0.58 -11.40
N PRO A 429 -3.03 -0.18 -11.29
CA PRO A 429 -3.00 -1.49 -10.62
C PRO A 429 -2.05 -2.48 -11.30
N ALA A 430 -2.07 -2.57 -12.63
CA ALA A 430 -1.19 -3.48 -13.35
C ALA A 430 0.29 -3.11 -13.20
N LEU A 431 0.61 -1.82 -13.17
CA LEU A 431 1.95 -1.34 -12.83
C LEU A 431 2.36 -1.78 -11.42
N ALA A 432 1.48 -1.61 -10.43
CA ALA A 432 1.77 -2.01 -9.05
C ALA A 432 2.04 -3.51 -8.93
N VAL A 433 1.32 -4.35 -9.69
CA VAL A 433 1.53 -5.81 -9.73
C VAL A 433 2.90 -6.15 -10.31
N ILE A 434 3.24 -5.62 -11.49
CA ILE A 434 4.54 -5.88 -12.12
C ILE A 434 5.68 -5.46 -11.19
N GLN A 435 5.59 -4.26 -10.58
CA GLN A 435 6.58 -3.75 -9.64
C GLN A 435 6.71 -4.63 -8.39
N SER A 436 5.59 -5.08 -7.83
CA SER A 436 5.57 -5.92 -6.63
C SER A 436 6.18 -7.29 -6.91
N VAL A 437 5.82 -7.92 -8.04
CA VAL A 437 6.37 -9.20 -8.47
C VAL A 437 7.86 -9.07 -8.74
N ALA A 438 8.29 -8.06 -9.50
CA ALA A 438 9.71 -7.82 -9.77
C ALA A 438 10.51 -7.58 -8.48
N SER A 439 9.95 -6.84 -7.52
CA SER A 439 10.59 -6.61 -6.22
C SER A 439 10.75 -7.91 -5.43
N LEU A 440 9.71 -8.75 -5.37
CA LEU A 440 9.76 -10.04 -4.69
C LEU A 440 10.75 -11.01 -5.35
N VAL A 441 10.72 -11.11 -6.68
CA VAL A 441 11.65 -11.93 -7.45
C VAL A 441 13.08 -11.45 -7.26
N ASN A 442 13.34 -10.14 -7.34
CA ASN A 442 14.65 -9.56 -7.08
C ASN A 442 15.13 -9.87 -5.66
N GLY A 443 14.28 -9.69 -4.65
CA GLY A 443 14.62 -9.97 -3.26
C GLY A 443 14.97 -11.43 -3.01
N GLY A 444 14.12 -12.35 -3.48
CA GLY A 444 14.37 -13.79 -3.36
C GLY A 444 15.60 -14.26 -4.13
N ALA A 445 15.81 -13.76 -5.35
CA ALA A 445 16.96 -14.10 -6.18
C ALA A 445 18.27 -13.54 -5.60
N VAL A 446 18.26 -12.32 -5.05
CA VAL A 446 19.44 -11.75 -4.35
C VAL A 446 19.83 -12.62 -3.16
N ILE A 447 18.86 -13.01 -2.32
CA ILE A 447 19.14 -13.89 -1.17
C ILE A 447 19.69 -15.24 -1.65
N GLY A 448 19.08 -15.85 -2.68
CA GLY A 448 19.53 -17.12 -3.23
C GLY A 448 20.95 -17.06 -3.81
N VAL A 449 21.28 -15.99 -4.55
CA VAL A 449 22.61 -15.81 -5.14
C VAL A 449 23.67 -15.55 -4.09
N LEU A 450 23.36 -14.77 -3.05
CA LEU A 450 24.28 -14.57 -1.93
C LEU A 450 24.53 -15.87 -1.15
N ALA A 451 23.48 -16.67 -0.91
CA ALA A 451 23.62 -17.98 -0.29
C ALA A 451 24.46 -18.97 -1.13
N ALA A 452 24.46 -18.80 -2.45
CA ALA A 452 25.30 -19.56 -3.38
C ALA A 452 26.72 -19.00 -3.55
N GLY A 453 27.10 -17.94 -2.82
CA GLY A 453 28.43 -17.34 -2.89
C GLY A 453 28.67 -16.41 -4.10
N GLY A 454 27.61 -16.00 -4.83
CA GLY A 454 27.74 -15.17 -6.04
C GLY A 454 28.16 -13.71 -5.79
N GLY A 455 28.17 -13.26 -4.54
CA GLY A 455 28.66 -11.94 -4.13
C GLY A 455 27.99 -10.76 -4.86
N LEU A 456 28.73 -9.66 -4.97
CA LEU A 456 28.26 -8.40 -5.59
C LEU A 456 27.93 -8.53 -7.08
N VAL A 457 28.76 -9.27 -7.84
CA VAL A 457 28.55 -9.47 -9.28
C VAL A 457 27.25 -10.24 -9.52
N GLY A 458 27.02 -11.32 -8.76
CA GLY A 458 25.78 -12.08 -8.82
C GLY A 458 24.54 -11.23 -8.51
N MET A 459 24.62 -10.34 -7.51
CA MET A 459 23.54 -9.39 -7.23
C MET A 459 23.29 -8.42 -8.40
N GLY A 460 24.35 -7.93 -9.05
CA GLY A 460 24.26 -7.08 -10.23
C GLY A 460 23.59 -7.80 -11.40
N VAL A 461 23.92 -9.07 -11.63
CA VAL A 461 23.29 -9.91 -12.67
C VAL A 461 21.81 -10.12 -12.38
N VAL A 462 21.45 -10.48 -11.14
CA VAL A 462 20.04 -10.58 -10.73
C VAL A 462 19.30 -9.28 -10.98
N ASN A 463 19.90 -8.16 -10.60
CA ASN A 463 19.29 -6.84 -10.79
C ASN A 463 19.02 -6.53 -12.27
N LEU A 464 19.98 -6.82 -13.14
CA LEU A 464 19.84 -6.66 -14.58
C LEU A 464 18.77 -7.59 -15.15
N VAL A 465 18.82 -8.89 -14.86
CA VAL A 465 17.88 -9.89 -15.39
C VAL A 465 16.46 -9.60 -14.94
N VAL A 466 16.23 -9.36 -13.65
CA VAL A 466 14.90 -9.00 -13.14
C VAL A 466 14.44 -7.67 -13.73
N GLY A 467 15.34 -6.71 -13.90
CA GLY A 467 15.05 -5.45 -14.60
C GLY A 467 14.59 -5.65 -16.04
N VAL A 468 15.23 -6.54 -16.80
CA VAL A 468 14.82 -6.91 -18.17
C VAL A 468 13.42 -7.52 -18.16
N LEU A 469 13.17 -8.49 -17.29
CA LEU A 469 11.86 -9.15 -17.17
C LEU A 469 10.76 -8.16 -16.78
N GLU A 470 11.04 -7.24 -15.85
CA GLU A 470 10.12 -6.20 -15.42
C GLU A 470 9.73 -5.28 -16.58
N HIS A 471 10.71 -4.80 -17.35
CA HIS A 471 10.45 -3.87 -18.46
C HIS A 471 9.84 -4.57 -19.68
N ALA A 472 10.19 -5.83 -19.92
CA ALA A 472 9.51 -6.67 -20.92
C ALA A 472 8.03 -6.86 -20.56
N ALA A 473 7.70 -7.05 -19.27
CA ALA A 473 6.31 -7.14 -18.83
C ALA A 473 5.53 -5.83 -19.05
N TYR A 474 6.15 -4.66 -18.82
CA TYR A 474 5.53 -3.38 -19.17
C TYR A 474 5.28 -3.26 -20.67
N ALA A 475 6.28 -3.57 -21.49
CA ALA A 475 6.15 -3.50 -22.95
C ALA A 475 5.06 -4.44 -23.48
N TRP A 476 5.10 -5.71 -23.05
CA TRP A 476 4.09 -6.71 -23.41
C TRP A 476 2.67 -6.25 -23.05
N LEU A 477 2.48 -5.76 -21.81
CA LEU A 477 1.18 -5.33 -21.36
C LEU A 477 0.70 -4.07 -22.11
N ALA A 478 1.59 -3.09 -22.34
CA ALA A 478 1.24 -1.87 -23.06
C ALA A 478 0.80 -2.18 -24.50
N VAL A 479 1.59 -2.98 -25.23
CA VAL A 479 1.27 -3.39 -26.60
C VAL A 479 -0.05 -4.17 -26.67
N ARG A 480 -0.31 -5.06 -25.69
CA ARG A 480 -1.54 -5.86 -25.61
C ARG A 480 -2.79 -5.04 -25.30
N THR A 481 -2.66 -3.99 -24.49
CA THR A 481 -3.82 -3.35 -23.85
C THR A 481 -4.08 -1.91 -24.31
N VAL A 482 -3.16 -1.30 -25.05
CA VAL A 482 -3.27 0.06 -25.57
C VAL A 482 -3.34 -0.02 -27.11
N PRO A 483 -4.50 0.25 -27.73
CA PRO A 483 -4.68 0.11 -29.17
C PRO A 483 -3.69 0.95 -29.99
N GLY A 484 -2.96 0.32 -30.91
CA GLY A 484 -1.97 1.01 -31.74
C GLY A 484 -0.73 1.51 -30.98
N CYS A 485 -0.47 0.97 -29.78
CA CYS A 485 0.80 1.10 -29.06
C CYS A 485 1.90 0.25 -29.74
N GLY A 486 2.15 0.52 -31.02
CA GLY A 486 3.27 -0.01 -31.79
C GLY A 486 4.29 1.08 -32.13
N LEU A 487 5.33 0.72 -32.88
CA LEU A 487 6.33 1.66 -33.41
C LEU A 487 6.10 1.95 -34.90
N PRO A 488 5.02 2.65 -35.32
CA PRO A 488 4.93 3.12 -36.69
C PRO A 488 5.89 4.31 -36.86
N LEU A 489 7.16 4.02 -37.17
CA LEU A 489 8.20 5.04 -37.40
C LEU A 489 7.79 6.08 -38.45
N ARG A 490 6.89 5.71 -39.38
CA ARG A 490 6.31 6.60 -40.39
C ARG A 490 5.36 7.67 -39.83
N SER A 491 4.92 7.55 -38.58
CA SER A 491 4.01 8.49 -37.92
C SER A 491 4.72 9.62 -37.18
N VAL A 492 6.05 9.55 -37.05
CA VAL A 492 6.85 10.54 -36.30
C VAL A 492 6.95 11.83 -37.11
N ARG A 493 6.63 12.96 -36.46
CA ARG A 493 6.75 14.30 -37.05
C ARG A 493 7.80 15.10 -36.30
N LEU A 494 8.65 15.81 -37.04
CA LEU A 494 9.69 16.64 -36.45
C LEU A 494 9.12 17.72 -35.51
N GLY A 495 7.96 18.29 -35.85
CA GLY A 495 7.26 19.25 -35.00
C GLY A 495 6.84 18.67 -33.64
N ASP A 496 6.37 17.41 -33.61
CA ASP A 496 5.99 16.72 -32.38
C ASP A 496 7.22 16.37 -31.52
N ALA A 497 8.31 15.97 -32.17
CA ALA A 497 9.59 15.73 -31.51
C ALA A 497 10.13 17.02 -30.87
N TRP A 498 10.15 18.13 -31.62
CA TRP A 498 10.59 19.44 -31.11
C TRP A 498 9.73 19.92 -29.93
N ARG A 499 8.41 19.81 -30.05
CA ARG A 499 7.47 20.17 -28.98
C ARG A 499 7.71 19.34 -27.71
N THR A 500 7.95 18.04 -27.87
CA THR A 500 8.22 17.11 -26.76
C THR A 500 9.57 17.42 -26.10
N THR A 501 10.62 17.61 -26.90
CA THR A 501 11.97 17.93 -26.41
C THR A 501 12.02 19.28 -25.69
N ARG A 502 11.36 20.32 -26.22
CA ARG A 502 11.30 21.64 -25.57
C ARG A 502 10.61 21.57 -24.20
N PHE A 503 9.54 20.79 -24.09
CA PHE A 503 8.90 20.53 -22.81
C PHE A 503 9.85 19.78 -21.86
N GLY A 504 10.48 18.71 -22.33
CA GLY A 504 11.45 17.92 -21.56
C GLY A 504 12.62 18.74 -21.02
N LEU A 505 13.18 19.64 -21.84
CA LEU A 505 14.30 20.50 -21.45
C LEU A 505 13.95 21.43 -20.28
N SER A 506 12.71 21.91 -20.20
CA SER A 506 12.25 22.70 -19.06
C SER A 506 12.17 21.88 -17.76
N GLN A 507 11.83 20.59 -17.88
CA GLN A 507 11.76 19.66 -16.76
C GLN A 507 13.15 19.15 -16.34
N LEU A 508 14.13 19.15 -17.25
CA LEU A 508 15.50 18.74 -16.97
C LEU A 508 16.10 19.52 -15.80
N VAL A 509 15.89 20.84 -15.73
CA VAL A 509 16.42 21.68 -14.64
C VAL A 509 15.93 21.20 -13.27
N VAL A 510 14.64 20.86 -13.17
CA VAL A 510 14.02 20.35 -11.94
C VAL A 510 14.56 18.95 -11.59
N ASN A 511 14.73 18.10 -12.60
CA ASN A 511 15.24 16.75 -12.42
C ASN A 511 16.72 16.76 -12.02
N VAL A 512 17.55 17.66 -12.57
CA VAL A 512 18.95 17.86 -12.20
C VAL A 512 19.07 18.29 -10.75
N ALA A 513 18.32 19.32 -10.34
CA ALA A 513 18.33 19.79 -8.95
C ALA A 513 17.93 18.66 -7.96
N SER A 514 16.91 17.88 -8.32
CA SER A 514 16.43 16.75 -7.52
C SER A 514 17.45 15.61 -7.46
N LEU A 515 18.11 15.30 -8.58
CA LEU A 515 19.10 14.23 -8.62
C LEU A 515 20.32 14.55 -7.77
N ILE A 516 20.88 15.76 -7.91
CA ILE A 516 22.03 16.17 -7.10
C ILE A 516 21.69 16.00 -5.62
N ARG A 517 20.52 16.48 -5.18
CA ARG A 517 20.09 16.34 -3.79
C ARG A 517 19.93 14.89 -3.32
N LEU A 518 19.54 13.95 -4.20
CA LEU A 518 19.26 12.57 -3.82
C LEU A 518 20.43 11.61 -4.01
N ARG A 519 21.42 11.97 -4.83
CA ARG A 519 22.50 11.05 -5.26
C ARG A 519 23.90 11.55 -4.92
N THR A 520 24.07 12.81 -4.51
CA THR A 520 25.40 13.35 -4.20
C THR A 520 25.93 12.90 -2.84
N ASP A 521 25.07 12.58 -1.86
CA ASP A 521 25.53 12.24 -0.50
C ASP A 521 26.53 11.06 -0.46
N PRO A 522 26.27 9.88 -1.08
CA PRO A 522 27.24 8.79 -1.09
C PRO A 522 28.57 9.15 -1.77
N VAL A 523 28.54 10.04 -2.76
CA VAL A 523 29.73 10.54 -3.46
C VAL A 523 30.57 11.42 -2.54
N ILE A 524 29.95 12.36 -1.82
CA ILE A 524 30.65 13.21 -0.84
C ILE A 524 31.23 12.33 0.28
N VAL A 525 30.46 11.40 0.84
CA VAL A 525 30.95 10.50 1.89
C VAL A 525 32.14 9.68 1.40
N LYS A 526 32.13 9.18 0.15
CA LYS A 526 33.27 8.44 -0.41
C LYS A 526 34.53 9.29 -0.55
N LEU A 527 34.38 10.53 -1.02
CA LEU A 527 35.50 11.42 -1.33
C LEU A 527 36.19 11.96 -0.08
N PHE A 528 35.43 12.20 1.00
CA PHE A 528 35.93 12.87 2.20
C PHE A 528 36.05 11.97 3.44
N VAL A 529 35.39 10.81 3.47
CA VAL A 529 35.40 9.90 4.63
C VAL A 529 36.04 8.57 4.25
N SER A 530 35.27 7.61 3.72
CA SER A 530 35.77 6.30 3.31
C SER A 530 34.70 5.50 2.58
N LEU A 531 35.07 4.39 1.92
CA LEU A 531 34.11 3.46 1.32
C LEU A 531 33.20 2.76 2.36
N PRO A 532 33.70 2.23 3.49
CA PRO A 532 32.83 1.66 4.52
C PRO A 532 31.86 2.68 5.12
N ALA A 533 32.27 3.95 5.27
CA ALA A 533 31.37 5.01 5.71
C ALA A 533 30.20 5.23 4.75
N VAL A 534 30.38 5.01 3.43
CA VAL A 534 29.27 5.00 2.47
C VAL A 534 28.30 3.87 2.79
N GLY A 535 28.79 2.68 3.16
CA GLY A 535 27.96 1.55 3.55
C GLY A 535 27.12 1.86 4.79
N VAL A 536 27.74 2.43 5.82
CA VAL A 536 27.03 2.84 7.04
C VAL A 536 26.02 3.95 6.75
N TYR A 537 26.40 4.98 5.99
CA TYR A 537 25.49 6.04 5.56
C TYR A 537 24.28 5.50 4.79
N ALA A 538 24.50 4.57 3.87
CA ALA A 538 23.47 4.01 3.01
C ALA A 538 22.38 3.26 3.77
N VAL A 539 22.72 2.58 4.88
CA VAL A 539 21.74 1.93 5.75
C VAL A 539 20.81 2.96 6.39
N GLY A 540 21.38 4.02 6.98
CA GLY A 540 20.60 5.11 7.57
C GLY A 540 19.75 5.85 6.53
N LEU A 541 20.34 6.16 5.37
CA LEU A 541 19.66 6.77 4.23
C LEU A 541 18.48 5.92 3.77
N LYS A 542 18.63 4.59 3.64
CA LYS A 542 17.55 3.72 3.15
C LYS A 542 16.31 3.75 4.05
N VAL A 543 16.51 3.72 5.37
CA VAL A 543 15.39 3.81 6.32
C VAL A 543 14.78 5.22 6.29
N ALA A 544 15.60 6.26 6.17
CA ALA A 544 15.13 7.64 6.01
C ALA A 544 14.34 7.85 4.71
N GLU A 545 14.74 7.24 3.59
CA GLU A 545 14.01 7.28 2.31
C GLU A 545 12.60 6.68 2.46
N TYR A 546 12.45 5.56 3.18
CA TYR A 546 11.14 4.95 3.41
C TYR A 546 10.28 5.76 4.38
N ALA A 547 10.89 6.31 5.44
CA ALA A 547 10.23 7.26 6.33
C ALA A 547 9.70 8.48 5.53
N HIS A 548 10.52 9.03 4.64
CA HIS A 548 10.13 10.11 3.75
C HIS A 548 8.96 9.73 2.84
N LEU A 549 9.03 8.57 2.18
CA LEU A 549 7.94 8.08 1.33
C LEU A 549 6.64 7.90 2.12
N LEU A 550 6.70 7.33 3.33
CA LEU A 550 5.54 7.13 4.19
C LEU A 550 4.82 8.46 4.48
N VAL A 551 5.57 9.53 4.72
CA VAL A 551 5.03 10.88 4.95
C VAL A 551 4.46 11.46 3.65
N MET A 552 5.22 11.39 2.55
CA MET A 552 4.83 12.06 1.30
C MET A 552 3.62 11.43 0.60
N GLN A 553 3.38 10.11 0.73
CA GLN A 553 2.24 9.47 0.06
C GLN A 553 0.89 10.05 0.48
N GLY A 554 0.75 10.51 1.72
CA GLY A 554 -0.47 11.15 2.22
C GLY A 554 -0.75 12.53 1.61
N LEU A 555 0.27 13.20 1.06
CA LEU A 555 0.18 14.55 0.50
C LEU A 555 -0.17 14.59 -0.99
N ASN A 556 -0.11 13.46 -1.71
CA ASN A 556 -0.35 13.43 -3.15
C ASN A 556 -1.77 13.88 -3.55
N VAL A 557 -2.75 13.75 -2.66
CA VAL A 557 -4.14 14.20 -2.89
C VAL A 557 -4.28 15.73 -2.79
N VAL A 558 -3.37 16.40 -2.10
CA VAL A 558 -3.42 17.85 -1.86
C VAL A 558 -3.37 18.61 -3.18
N SER A 559 -2.50 18.21 -4.11
CA SER A 559 -2.38 18.86 -5.43
C SER A 559 -3.68 18.82 -6.23
N ALA A 560 -4.35 17.66 -6.29
CA ALA A 560 -5.62 17.53 -7.02
C ALA A 560 -6.73 18.40 -6.41
N LEU A 561 -6.88 18.36 -5.07
CA LEU A 561 -7.87 19.18 -4.37
C LEU A 561 -7.54 20.67 -4.45
N THR A 562 -6.27 21.04 -4.47
CA THR A 562 -5.84 22.44 -4.63
C THR A 562 -6.24 22.96 -6.01
N ALA A 563 -6.00 22.18 -7.07
CA ALA A 563 -6.40 22.57 -8.43
C ALA A 563 -7.92 22.75 -8.54
N GLU A 564 -8.70 21.83 -7.96
CA GLU A 564 -10.17 21.90 -7.92
C GLU A 564 -10.66 23.14 -7.17
N LEU A 565 -10.18 23.37 -5.94
CA LEU A 565 -10.60 24.50 -5.11
C LEU A 565 -10.13 25.84 -5.69
N HIS A 566 -8.95 25.88 -6.31
CA HIS A 566 -8.46 27.07 -7.00
C HIS A 566 -9.32 27.39 -8.23
N GLY A 567 -9.67 26.39 -9.04
CA GLY A 567 -10.57 26.56 -10.19
C GLY A 567 -11.99 26.97 -9.77
N ALA A 568 -12.49 26.45 -8.65
CA ALA A 568 -13.77 26.85 -8.05
C ALA A 568 -13.73 28.23 -7.37
N SER A 569 -12.56 28.90 -7.33
CA SER A 569 -12.34 30.14 -6.58
C SER A 569 -12.70 30.06 -5.09
N ASP A 570 -12.77 28.85 -4.52
CA ASP A 570 -13.13 28.59 -3.13
C ASP A 570 -11.90 28.76 -2.22
N ARG A 571 -11.59 30.03 -1.97
CA ARG A 571 -10.39 30.42 -1.26
C ARG A 571 -10.40 29.97 0.21
N ALA A 572 -11.56 29.99 0.87
CA ALA A 572 -11.66 29.60 2.28
C ALA A 572 -11.30 28.11 2.45
N ARG A 573 -11.85 27.23 1.60
CA ARG A 573 -11.49 25.81 1.64
C ARG A 573 -10.06 25.55 1.19
N LEU A 574 -9.52 26.34 0.26
CA LEU A 574 -8.12 26.24 -0.16
C LEU A 574 -7.16 26.58 1.00
N GLN A 575 -7.43 27.65 1.75
CA GLN A 575 -6.67 28.01 2.95
C GLN A 575 -6.76 26.91 4.01
N GLU A 576 -7.95 26.36 4.23
CA GLU A 576 -8.17 25.29 5.19
C GLU A 576 -7.45 23.99 4.78
N LEU A 577 -7.47 23.64 3.50
CA LEU A 577 -6.72 22.50 2.96
C LEU A 577 -5.22 22.67 3.16
N PHE A 578 -4.67 23.85 2.85
CA PHE A 578 -3.25 24.16 3.03
C PHE A 578 -2.82 24.02 4.50
N LEU A 579 -3.58 24.61 5.43
CA LEU A 579 -3.27 24.56 6.86
C LEU A 579 -3.41 23.14 7.43
N LYS A 580 -4.50 22.42 7.10
CA LYS A 580 -4.72 21.06 7.58
C LYS A 580 -3.69 20.09 7.03
N SER A 581 -3.43 20.11 5.72
CA SER A 581 -2.44 19.22 5.11
C SER A 581 -1.04 19.43 5.69
N GLY A 582 -0.61 20.68 5.90
CA GLY A 582 0.64 21.00 6.55
C GLY A 582 0.70 20.47 7.99
N LYS A 583 -0.36 20.65 8.79
CA LYS A 583 -0.41 20.20 10.19
C LYS A 583 -0.27 18.69 10.31
N TYR A 584 -1.07 17.95 9.55
CA TYR A 584 -1.09 16.48 9.62
C TYR A 584 0.21 15.88 9.09
N ALA A 585 0.76 16.43 8.00
CA ALA A 585 2.02 15.95 7.47
C ALA A 585 3.20 16.25 8.39
N LEU A 586 3.25 17.45 9.01
CA LEU A 586 4.26 17.77 10.02
C LEU A 586 4.14 16.84 11.24
N GLY A 587 2.92 16.60 11.73
CA GLY A 587 2.70 15.69 12.85
C GLY A 587 3.24 14.28 12.57
N LEU A 588 2.91 13.73 11.40
CA LEU A 588 3.40 12.41 10.98
C LEU A 588 4.92 12.37 10.78
N ALA A 589 5.50 13.42 10.21
CA ALA A 589 6.95 13.49 10.03
C ALA A 589 7.70 13.66 11.37
N ALA A 590 7.14 14.43 12.30
CA ALA A 590 7.73 14.68 13.61
C ALA A 590 7.78 13.42 14.48
N VAL A 591 6.70 12.61 14.50
CA VAL A 591 6.72 11.33 15.24
C VAL A 591 7.78 10.38 14.68
N VAL A 592 7.94 10.32 13.35
CA VAL A 592 8.97 9.50 12.71
C VAL A 592 10.37 10.00 13.03
N ALA A 593 10.61 11.31 12.92
CA ALA A 593 11.92 11.92 13.20
C ALA A 593 12.36 11.75 14.66
N VAL A 594 11.46 11.97 15.62
CA VAL A 594 11.75 11.83 17.05
C VAL A 594 11.96 10.37 17.42
N THR A 595 11.15 9.45 16.89
CA THR A 595 11.36 8.01 17.09
C THR A 595 12.72 7.58 16.54
N ALA A 596 13.07 8.01 15.33
CA ALA A 596 14.37 7.73 14.72
C ALA A 596 15.53 8.31 15.53
N ALA A 597 15.39 9.50 16.11
CA ALA A 597 16.41 10.09 16.97
C ALA A 597 16.57 9.32 18.29
N ALA A 598 15.48 8.84 18.89
CA ALA A 598 15.51 8.16 20.18
C ALA A 598 16.02 6.72 20.09
N VAL A 599 15.56 5.96 19.08
CA VAL A 599 15.85 4.52 18.97
C VAL A 599 16.55 4.11 17.67
N GLY A 600 16.94 5.06 16.82
CA GLY A 600 17.54 4.75 15.50
C GLY A 600 18.82 3.93 15.61
N THR A 601 19.75 4.30 16.48
CA THR A 601 20.99 3.52 16.70
C THR A 601 20.70 2.07 17.12
N PRO A 602 19.98 1.81 18.23
CA PRO A 602 19.70 0.42 18.62
C PRO A 602 18.83 -0.32 17.58
N ALA A 603 17.90 0.36 16.92
CA ALA A 603 17.08 -0.25 15.86
C ALA A 603 17.95 -0.75 14.69
N LEU A 604 18.90 0.07 14.22
CA LEU A 604 19.80 -0.32 13.13
C LEU A 604 20.79 -1.40 13.60
N THR A 605 21.28 -1.34 14.83
CA THR A 605 22.12 -2.40 15.42
C THR A 605 21.40 -3.74 15.49
N ILE A 606 20.14 -3.78 15.93
CA ILE A 606 19.31 -5.00 15.96
C ILE A 606 19.01 -5.48 14.53
N TRP A 607 18.81 -4.56 13.59
CA TRP A 607 18.39 -4.90 12.23
C TRP A 607 19.52 -5.45 11.35
N VAL A 608 20.68 -4.79 11.34
CA VAL A 608 21.79 -5.11 10.42
C VAL A 608 23.13 -5.40 11.10
N GLY A 609 23.25 -5.18 12.41
CA GLY A 609 24.47 -5.48 13.18
C GLY A 609 25.16 -4.24 13.79
N ALA A 610 26.03 -4.49 14.77
CA ALA A 610 26.69 -3.44 15.57
C ALA A 610 27.62 -2.53 14.75
N GLU A 611 28.23 -3.05 13.69
CA GLU A 611 29.08 -2.29 12.76
C GLU A 611 28.35 -1.14 12.04
N PHE A 612 27.02 -1.13 12.04
CA PHE A 612 26.18 -0.07 11.48
C PHE A 612 25.62 0.91 12.51
N ALA A 613 26.03 0.84 13.79
CA ALA A 613 25.54 1.76 14.82
C ALA A 613 25.74 3.25 14.46
N GLY A 614 26.83 3.56 13.74
CA GLY A 614 27.10 4.92 13.24
C GLY A 614 26.03 5.47 12.28
N ALA A 615 25.16 4.62 11.72
CA ALA A 615 24.06 5.04 10.86
C ALA A 615 22.89 5.70 11.63
N GLY A 616 22.81 5.51 12.96
CA GLY A 616 21.75 6.06 13.81
C GLY A 616 21.66 7.59 13.76
N PRO A 617 22.75 8.33 14.01
CA PRO A 617 22.77 9.79 13.87
C PRO A 617 22.42 10.28 12.46
N VAL A 618 22.87 9.58 11.42
CA VAL A 618 22.51 9.89 10.02
C VAL A 618 21.01 9.75 9.81
N LEU A 619 20.42 8.65 10.26
CA LEU A 619 18.99 8.39 10.20
C LEU A 619 18.19 9.47 10.95
N ALA A 620 18.62 9.86 12.14
CA ALA A 620 17.97 10.91 12.93
C ALA A 620 17.94 12.26 12.19
N VAL A 621 19.06 12.67 11.59
CA VAL A 621 19.17 13.94 10.86
C VAL A 621 18.35 13.92 9.57
N LEU A 622 18.39 12.83 8.80
CA LEU A 622 17.65 12.70 7.54
C LEU A 622 16.13 12.55 7.76
N THR A 623 15.70 11.96 8.88
CA THR A 623 14.27 11.95 9.23
C THR A 623 13.80 13.30 9.75
N ALA A 624 14.65 14.07 10.43
CA ALA A 624 14.37 15.47 10.76
C ALA A 624 14.20 16.34 9.50
N SER A 625 15.00 16.11 8.45
CA SER A 625 14.84 16.83 7.17
C SER A 625 13.50 16.51 6.49
N THR A 626 12.97 15.29 6.69
CA THR A 626 11.63 14.91 6.22
C THR A 626 10.50 15.75 6.83
N ALA A 627 10.65 16.20 8.09
CA ALA A 627 9.68 17.11 8.70
C ALA A 627 9.65 18.48 8.00
N CYS A 628 10.81 18.98 7.57
CA CYS A 628 10.88 20.19 6.75
C CYS A 628 10.25 19.94 5.36
N SER A 629 10.61 18.82 4.71
CA SER A 629 10.04 18.46 3.41
C SER A 629 8.52 18.23 3.44
N ALA A 630 7.94 17.83 4.57
CA ALA A 630 6.48 17.71 4.73
C ALA A 630 5.77 19.07 4.61
N LEU A 631 6.34 20.10 5.23
CA LEU A 631 5.86 21.48 5.09
C LEU A 631 6.04 21.97 3.65
N GLY A 632 7.22 21.73 3.07
CA GLY A 632 7.54 22.11 1.70
C GLY A 632 6.66 21.41 0.66
N ALA A 633 6.29 20.15 0.87
CA ALA A 633 5.43 19.39 -0.05
C ALA A 633 3.99 19.92 -0.05
N SER A 634 3.44 20.27 1.12
CA SER A 634 2.13 20.94 1.22
C SER A 634 2.15 22.31 0.52
N ALA A 635 3.17 23.14 0.81
CA ALA A 635 3.35 24.45 0.20
C ALA A 635 3.59 24.36 -1.31
N GLY A 636 4.42 23.41 -1.74
CA GLY A 636 4.79 23.16 -3.13
C GLY A 636 3.60 22.72 -3.97
N GLY A 637 2.72 21.86 -3.43
CA GLY A 637 1.46 21.49 -4.08
C GLY A 637 0.56 22.71 -4.36
N VAL A 638 0.45 23.61 -3.38
CA VAL A 638 -0.29 24.88 -3.55
C VAL A 638 0.36 25.78 -4.60
N LEU A 639 1.66 26.01 -4.50
CA LEU A 639 2.40 26.86 -5.44
C LEU A 639 2.37 26.32 -6.88
N ALA A 640 2.47 25.00 -7.05
CA ALA A 640 2.42 24.37 -8.36
C ALA A 640 1.06 24.58 -9.04
N MET A 641 -0.03 24.36 -8.32
CA MET A 641 -1.39 24.42 -8.88
C MET A 641 -1.96 25.84 -9.00
N THR A 642 -1.30 26.82 -8.39
CA THR A 642 -1.65 28.26 -8.50
C THR A 642 -0.73 29.03 -9.44
N GLY A 643 0.03 28.34 -10.30
CA GLY A 643 0.87 28.97 -11.34
C GLY A 643 2.25 29.45 -10.90
N HIS A 644 2.67 29.21 -9.65
CA HIS A 644 3.93 29.71 -9.08
C HIS A 644 5.11 28.72 -9.17
N HIS A 645 4.99 27.64 -9.94
CA HIS A 645 5.97 26.56 -10.08
C HIS A 645 7.39 27.05 -10.45
N ARG A 646 7.55 28.08 -11.28
CA ARG A 646 8.88 28.64 -11.65
C ARG A 646 9.64 29.19 -10.45
N ARG A 647 8.95 29.83 -9.51
CA ARG A 647 9.59 30.37 -8.30
C ARG A 647 10.00 29.24 -7.36
N ALA A 648 9.16 28.20 -7.21
CA ALA A 648 9.49 27.01 -6.43
C ALA A 648 10.71 26.26 -7.01
N ALA A 649 10.84 26.21 -8.35
CA ALA A 649 12.01 25.60 -9.01
C ALA A 649 13.32 26.34 -8.68
N TRP A 650 13.32 27.68 -8.65
CA TRP A 650 14.50 28.45 -8.24
C TRP A 650 14.88 28.24 -6.77
N VAL A 651 13.89 28.12 -5.89
CA VAL A 651 14.13 27.78 -4.47
C VAL A 651 14.78 26.39 -4.37
N ALA A 652 14.29 25.40 -5.13
CA ALA A 652 14.89 24.08 -5.16
C ALA A 652 16.34 24.10 -5.69
N ALA A 653 16.62 24.86 -6.75
CA ALA A 653 17.97 25.01 -7.28
C ALA A 653 18.94 25.63 -6.24
N ALA A 654 18.51 26.70 -5.55
CA ALA A 654 19.28 27.30 -4.47
C ALA A 654 19.50 26.32 -3.30
N ALA A 655 18.47 25.55 -2.93
CA ALA A 655 18.55 24.52 -1.91
C ALA A 655 19.60 23.45 -2.25
N THR A 656 19.67 23.02 -3.51
CA THR A 656 20.69 22.07 -3.98
C THR A 656 22.11 22.62 -3.83
N VAL A 657 22.34 23.90 -4.16
CA VAL A 657 23.65 24.53 -3.96
C VAL A 657 24.02 24.60 -2.48
N ILE A 658 23.06 25.02 -1.63
CA ILE A 658 23.23 25.07 -0.17
C ILE A 658 23.54 23.67 0.38
N ASN A 659 22.81 22.65 -0.07
CA ASN A 659 23.02 21.27 0.34
C ASN A 659 24.46 20.82 0.11
N VAL A 660 24.96 20.96 -1.13
CA VAL A 660 26.32 20.53 -1.46
C VAL A 660 27.37 21.34 -0.71
N ALA A 661 27.21 22.68 -0.65
CA ALA A 661 28.16 23.56 0.03
C ALA A 661 28.26 23.25 1.54
N VAL A 662 27.11 23.13 2.22
CA VAL A 662 27.07 22.81 3.64
C VAL A 662 27.57 21.38 3.89
N SER A 663 27.20 20.40 3.05
CA SER A 663 27.71 19.03 3.17
C SER A 663 29.23 18.96 3.07
N VAL A 664 29.84 19.67 2.11
CA VAL A 664 31.31 19.71 1.96
C VAL A 664 31.98 20.47 3.11
N ALA A 665 31.35 21.52 3.64
CA ALA A 665 31.87 22.24 4.80
C ALA A 665 31.82 21.39 6.09
N LEU A 666 30.72 20.67 6.31
CA LEU A 666 30.47 19.91 7.54
C LEU A 666 31.00 18.48 7.52
N VAL A 667 31.31 17.90 6.36
CA VAL A 667 31.85 16.53 6.28
C VAL A 667 33.22 16.40 6.97
N ARG A 668 34.04 17.47 6.99
CA ARG A 668 35.33 17.47 7.69
C ARG A 668 35.19 17.36 9.22
N PRO A 669 34.41 18.24 9.90
CA PRO A 669 34.25 18.17 11.36
C PRO A 669 33.30 17.07 11.84
N PHE A 670 32.29 16.69 11.05
CA PHE A 670 31.21 15.77 11.49
C PHE A 670 31.15 14.45 10.70
N GLY A 671 32.11 14.19 9.81
CA GLY A 671 32.12 12.99 8.97
C GLY A 671 30.84 12.86 8.14
N MET A 672 30.33 11.63 8.00
CA MET A 672 29.11 11.37 7.22
C MET A 672 27.84 12.01 7.82
N VAL A 673 27.82 12.33 9.11
CA VAL A 673 26.71 13.08 9.74
C VAL A 673 26.69 14.52 9.23
N GLY A 674 27.85 15.10 8.94
CA GLY A 674 27.97 16.42 8.30
C GLY A 674 27.27 16.51 6.95
N VAL A 675 27.31 15.43 6.16
CA VAL A 675 26.59 15.33 4.88
C VAL A 675 25.08 15.32 5.11
N ALA A 676 24.59 14.54 6.09
CA ALA A 676 23.18 14.55 6.46
C ALA A 676 22.72 15.94 6.97
N LEU A 677 23.58 16.66 7.69
CA LEU A 677 23.30 18.02 8.17
C LEU A 677 23.18 19.03 7.01
N GLY A 678 23.93 18.86 5.92
CA GLY A 678 23.73 19.65 4.70
C GLY A 678 22.35 19.44 4.10
N THR A 679 21.85 18.20 4.11
CA THR A 679 20.46 17.88 3.73
C THR A 679 19.44 18.54 4.64
N LEU A 680 19.62 18.45 5.96
CA LEU A 680 18.74 19.14 6.91
C LEU A 680 18.75 20.66 6.73
N ALA A 681 19.92 21.29 6.59
CA ALA A 681 20.06 22.73 6.43
C ALA A 681 19.35 23.22 5.15
N SER A 682 19.58 22.54 4.03
CA SER A 682 18.92 22.88 2.76
C SER A 682 17.39 22.72 2.83
N SER A 683 16.90 21.62 3.40
CA SER A 683 15.46 21.38 3.55
C SER A 683 14.83 22.33 4.56
N LEU A 684 15.51 22.71 5.64
CA LEU A 684 15.00 23.70 6.59
C LEU A 684 14.78 25.05 5.92
N ILE A 685 15.78 25.55 5.19
CA ILE A 685 15.71 26.84 4.50
C ILE A 685 14.64 26.80 3.41
N ALA A 686 14.71 25.82 2.51
CA ALA A 686 13.83 25.77 1.35
C ALA A 686 12.41 25.29 1.70
N ASP A 687 12.30 24.08 2.26
CA ASP A 687 11.04 23.39 2.49
C ASP A 687 10.35 23.84 3.78
N GLY A 688 11.13 24.12 4.83
CA GLY A 688 10.61 24.53 6.15
C GLY A 688 10.24 26.00 6.25
N VAL A 689 10.92 26.89 5.51
CA VAL A 689 10.79 28.35 5.66
C VAL A 689 10.33 29.03 4.37
N VAL A 690 11.14 28.97 3.31
CA VAL A 690 10.90 29.78 2.10
C VAL A 690 9.61 29.38 1.38
N LEU A 691 9.39 28.09 1.11
CA LEU A 691 8.20 27.61 0.42
C LEU A 691 6.90 27.88 1.22
N PRO A 692 6.82 27.58 2.54
CA PRO A 692 5.66 27.95 3.35
C PRO A 692 5.36 29.45 3.37
N ILE A 693 6.37 30.32 3.45
CA ILE A 693 6.18 31.78 3.40
C ILE A 693 5.58 32.19 2.05
N MET A 694 6.12 31.66 0.95
CA MET A 694 5.59 31.92 -0.39
C MET A 694 4.15 31.45 -0.53
N ALA A 695 3.84 30.23 -0.10
CA ALA A 695 2.49 29.69 -0.15
C ALA A 695 1.51 30.53 0.69
N CYS A 696 1.89 30.91 1.91
CA CYS A 696 1.11 31.80 2.77
C CYS A 696 0.76 33.12 2.07
N ARG A 697 1.71 33.73 1.35
CA ARG A 697 1.45 34.95 0.56
C ARG A 697 0.46 34.71 -0.57
N VAL A 698 0.57 33.58 -1.29
CA VAL A 698 -0.31 33.25 -2.42
C VAL A 698 -1.74 32.98 -1.97
N VAL A 699 -1.94 32.17 -0.92
CA VAL A 699 -3.30 31.91 -0.38
C VAL A 699 -3.81 33.05 0.52
N ARG A 700 -2.96 34.06 0.77
CA ARG A 700 -3.09 35.16 1.74
C ARG A 700 -3.56 34.69 3.11
N VAL A 701 -2.75 33.83 3.71
CA VAL A 701 -2.77 33.42 5.12
C VAL A 701 -1.62 34.13 5.82
N SER A 702 -1.86 34.72 7.00
CA SER A 702 -0.78 35.34 7.77
C SER A 702 0.19 34.29 8.32
N LEU A 703 1.48 34.62 8.42
CA LEU A 703 2.47 33.71 9.01
C LEU A 703 2.13 33.35 10.46
N GLY A 704 1.57 34.28 11.23
CA GLY A 704 1.09 34.03 12.59
C GLY A 704 -0.03 32.99 12.64
N THR A 705 -0.95 33.01 11.67
CA THR A 705 -1.99 31.97 11.54
C THR A 705 -1.38 30.62 11.17
N TYR A 706 -0.41 30.60 10.25
CA TYR A 706 0.27 29.37 9.85
C TYR A 706 1.01 28.73 11.03
N VAL A 707 1.84 29.48 11.76
CA VAL A 707 2.53 28.99 12.95
C VAL A 707 1.54 28.47 14.00
N ARG A 708 0.44 29.20 14.23
CA ARG A 708 -0.57 28.83 15.23
C ARG A 708 -1.37 27.58 14.86
N ARG A 709 -1.68 27.37 13.58
CA ARG A 709 -2.54 26.28 13.11
C ARG A 709 -1.78 25.07 12.56
N VAL A 710 -0.49 25.21 12.24
CA VAL A 710 0.35 24.16 11.66
C VAL A 710 1.45 23.72 12.62
N ILE A 711 2.28 24.65 13.08
CA ILE A 711 3.47 24.31 13.88
C ILE A 711 3.12 24.08 15.36
N ARG A 712 2.49 25.07 16.01
CA ARG A 712 2.14 25.05 17.43
C ARG A 712 1.36 23.79 17.86
N PRO A 713 0.38 23.29 17.09
CA PRO A 713 -0.39 22.10 17.49
C PRO A 713 0.46 20.81 17.54
N VAL A 714 1.64 20.78 16.91
CA VAL A 714 2.54 19.62 16.88
C VAL A 714 3.54 19.64 18.04
N VAL A 715 3.84 20.81 18.63
CA VAL A 715 4.88 20.98 19.66
C VAL A 715 4.58 20.17 20.93
N ALA A 716 3.40 20.33 21.52
CA ALA A 716 3.03 19.58 22.73
C ALA A 716 2.95 18.06 22.51
N PRO A 717 2.35 17.55 21.42
CA PRO A 717 2.41 16.12 21.07
C PRO A 717 3.83 15.57 20.93
N VAL A 718 4.74 16.34 20.33
CA VAL A 718 6.17 15.98 20.24
C VAL A 718 6.80 15.92 21.62
N ALA A 719 6.56 16.90 22.49
CA ALA A 719 7.09 16.89 23.86
C ALA A 719 6.60 15.66 24.65
N VAL A 720 5.31 15.33 24.54
CA VAL A 720 4.75 14.09 25.14
C VAL A 720 5.43 12.85 24.57
N HIS A 721 5.63 12.81 23.24
CA HIS A 721 6.29 11.69 22.58
C HIS A 721 7.74 11.49 23.04
N VAL A 722 8.51 12.58 23.14
CA VAL A 722 9.89 12.56 23.68
C VAL A 722 9.87 12.07 25.12
N ALA A 723 9.02 12.61 25.98
CA ALA A 723 8.93 12.22 27.38
C ALA A 723 8.62 10.71 27.52
N VAL A 724 7.66 10.19 26.76
CA VAL A 724 7.31 8.77 26.77
C VAL A 724 8.45 7.91 26.25
N LEU A 725 9.14 8.31 25.19
CA LEU A 725 10.28 7.55 24.66
C LEU A 725 11.46 7.51 25.65
N VAL A 726 11.76 8.62 26.32
CA VAL A 726 12.81 8.69 27.35
C VAL A 726 12.44 7.80 28.53
N LEU A 727 11.23 7.94 29.09
CA LEU A 727 10.76 7.12 30.21
C LEU A 727 10.73 5.63 29.85
N ALA A 728 10.16 5.28 28.70
CA ALA A 728 10.11 3.89 28.24
C ALA A 728 11.51 3.32 27.98
N GLY A 729 12.42 4.12 27.41
CA GLY A 729 13.81 3.69 27.17
C GLY A 729 14.62 3.48 28.45
N THR A 730 14.34 4.24 29.52
CA THR A 730 14.96 4.00 30.84
C THR A 730 14.43 2.74 31.53
N ALA A 731 13.16 2.40 31.30
CA ALA A 731 12.53 1.21 31.90
C ALA A 731 12.76 -0.07 31.10
N LEU A 732 12.92 0.04 29.78
CA LEU A 732 13.09 -1.06 28.84
C LEU A 732 14.31 -0.77 27.94
N PRO A 733 15.50 -1.24 28.31
CA PRO A 733 16.68 -1.15 27.46
C PRO A 733 16.38 -1.73 26.07
N VAL A 734 16.73 -1.01 25.01
CA VAL A 734 16.41 -1.39 23.62
C VAL A 734 17.50 -2.31 23.06
N ASP A 735 17.58 -3.52 23.61
CA ASP A 735 18.55 -4.57 23.24
C ASP A 735 17.92 -5.67 22.36
N THR A 736 16.60 -5.85 22.46
CA THR A 736 15.84 -6.85 21.73
C THR A 736 14.81 -6.22 20.80
N LEU A 737 14.43 -6.94 19.75
CA LEU A 737 13.34 -6.53 18.85
C LEU A 737 12.03 -6.32 19.61
N GLY A 738 11.77 -7.11 20.66
CA GLY A 738 10.59 -6.96 21.51
C GLY A 738 10.58 -5.64 22.27
N ALA A 739 11.70 -5.27 22.91
CA ALA A 739 11.86 -4.00 23.60
C ALA A 739 11.75 -2.81 22.63
N LEU A 740 12.38 -2.91 21.45
CA LEU A 740 12.27 -1.90 20.39
C LEU A 740 10.82 -1.66 19.97
N VAL A 741 10.07 -2.72 19.68
CA VAL A 741 8.65 -2.63 19.30
C VAL A 741 7.82 -2.05 20.45
N ALA A 742 8.09 -2.44 21.70
CA ALA A 742 7.36 -1.92 22.86
C ALA A 742 7.62 -0.41 23.05
N VAL A 743 8.88 0.04 23.07
CA VAL A 743 9.27 1.45 23.26
C VAL A 743 8.72 2.32 22.13
N THR A 744 8.83 1.87 20.87
CA THR A 744 8.28 2.59 19.72
C THR A 744 6.75 2.64 19.73
N ALA A 745 6.06 1.56 20.12
CA ALA A 745 4.61 1.54 20.25
C ALA A 745 4.10 2.43 21.39
N LEU A 746 4.79 2.45 22.54
CA LEU A 746 4.49 3.34 23.65
C LEU A 746 4.70 4.80 23.24
N GLY A 747 5.85 5.10 22.63
CA GLY A 747 6.13 6.43 22.07
C GLY A 747 5.06 6.87 21.08
N GLY A 748 4.75 6.06 20.07
CA GLY A 748 3.72 6.35 19.07
C GLY A 748 2.33 6.54 19.67
N SER A 749 1.98 5.75 20.69
CA SER A 749 0.73 5.91 21.45
C SER A 749 0.71 7.23 22.23
N GLY A 750 1.83 7.57 22.87
CA GLY A 750 2.02 8.85 23.56
C GLY A 750 1.87 10.04 22.60
N PHE A 751 2.47 9.97 21.42
CA PHE A 751 2.28 10.97 20.38
C PHE A 751 0.82 11.06 19.94
N ALA A 752 0.18 9.92 19.65
CA ALA A 752 -1.21 9.89 19.19
C ALA A 752 -2.16 10.50 20.24
N VAL A 753 -2.01 10.15 21.52
CA VAL A 753 -2.78 10.73 22.61
C VAL A 753 -2.49 12.22 22.74
N GLY A 754 -1.21 12.62 22.75
CA GLY A 754 -0.82 14.03 22.77
C GLY A 754 -1.43 14.81 21.60
N PHE A 755 -1.44 14.23 20.40
CA PHE A 755 -2.01 14.85 19.21
C PHE A 755 -3.53 14.97 19.28
N LEU A 756 -4.23 13.96 19.81
CA LEU A 756 -5.67 14.02 20.06
C LEU A 756 -6.03 15.12 21.09
N VAL A 757 -5.22 15.28 22.14
CA VAL A 757 -5.48 16.20 23.26
C VAL A 757 -5.06 17.64 22.95
N PHE A 758 -3.94 17.85 22.27
CA PHE A 758 -3.35 19.18 22.06
C PHE A 758 -3.32 19.61 20.60
N GLY A 759 -3.25 18.66 19.65
CA GLY A 759 -3.05 18.94 18.22
C GLY A 759 -4.34 19.16 17.42
N LEU A 760 -5.46 18.60 17.88
CA LEU A 760 -6.75 18.69 17.19
C LEU A 760 -7.65 19.77 17.75
N ASP A 761 -8.35 20.48 16.85
CA ASP A 761 -9.43 21.39 17.20
C ASP A 761 -10.73 20.64 17.56
N ALA A 762 -11.73 21.34 18.09
CA ALA A 762 -12.97 20.73 18.55
C ALA A 762 -13.74 20.00 17.43
N ALA A 763 -13.72 20.55 16.20
CA ALA A 763 -14.39 19.96 15.05
C ALA A 763 -13.66 18.69 14.56
N GLU A 764 -12.34 18.70 14.59
CA GLU A 764 -11.52 17.54 14.26
C GLU A 764 -11.69 16.43 15.30
N ARG A 765 -11.72 16.78 16.59
CA ARG A 765 -12.02 15.81 17.66
C ARG A 765 -13.41 15.22 17.51
N SER A 766 -14.42 16.01 17.13
CA SER A 766 -15.77 15.46 16.93
C SER A 766 -15.82 14.50 15.74
N VAL A 767 -15.10 14.79 14.65
CA VAL A 767 -15.00 13.88 13.50
C VAL A 767 -14.29 12.58 13.89
N ILE A 768 -13.16 12.64 14.61
CA ILE A 768 -12.47 11.43 15.06
C ILE A 768 -13.33 10.67 16.08
N ALA A 769 -14.00 11.35 17.00
CA ALA A 769 -14.90 10.73 17.96
C ALA A 769 -16.08 10.04 17.24
N GLN A 770 -16.63 10.64 16.19
CA GLN A 770 -17.66 10.00 15.36
C GLN A 770 -17.13 8.76 14.63
N LEU A 771 -15.90 8.81 14.08
CA LEU A 771 -15.26 7.65 13.45
C LEU A 771 -14.96 6.54 14.45
N LEU A 772 -14.39 6.86 15.61
CA LEU A 772 -14.12 5.91 16.69
C LEU A 772 -15.41 5.37 17.29
N ARG A 773 -16.48 6.17 17.37
CA ARG A 773 -17.82 5.71 17.74
C ARG A 773 -18.44 4.85 16.65
N ALA A 774 -18.24 5.12 15.37
CA ALA A 774 -18.70 4.23 14.30
C ALA A 774 -17.98 2.87 14.35
N VAL A 775 -16.71 2.86 14.78
CA VAL A 775 -15.93 1.64 14.99
C VAL A 775 -16.22 0.98 16.37
N GLY A 776 -16.60 1.76 17.39
CA GLY A 776 -16.74 1.34 18.78
C GLY A 776 -18.16 1.22 19.34
N LEU A 777 -19.17 1.86 18.74
CA LEU A 777 -20.59 1.72 19.06
C LEU A 777 -21.16 0.46 18.39
N ARG A 778 -20.67 -0.68 18.87
CA ARG A 778 -21.47 -1.91 19.01
C ARG A 778 -21.75 -2.25 20.48
N ARG A 779 -21.63 -1.28 21.41
CA ARG A 779 -21.92 -1.49 22.84
C ARG A 779 -23.18 -0.74 23.29
N ARG A 780 -24.27 -1.51 23.40
CA ARG A 780 -25.48 -1.39 24.24
C ARG A 780 -25.78 0.01 24.81
N ALA A 781 -26.74 0.71 24.19
CA ALA A 781 -27.58 1.64 24.94
C ALA A 781 -28.50 0.82 25.87
N ARG A 782 -28.38 1.01 27.19
CA ARG A 782 -29.41 0.59 28.15
C ARG A 782 -30.58 1.59 28.05
N PRO A 783 -31.84 1.16 27.93
CA PRO A 783 -32.97 2.07 28.12
C PRO A 783 -33.07 2.41 29.61
N SER A 784 -33.12 3.71 29.92
CA SER A 784 -33.59 4.24 31.18
C SER A 784 -35.07 3.92 31.32
N PHE A 785 -35.43 3.07 32.28
CA PHE A 785 -36.79 2.97 32.78
C PHE A 785 -36.96 3.99 33.89
N ASN A 786 -37.80 5.00 33.67
CA ASN A 786 -38.49 5.72 34.73
C ASN A 786 -39.80 6.27 34.17
N GLY A 787 -40.92 5.81 34.75
CA GLY A 787 -42.23 6.44 34.73
C GLY A 787 -43.15 6.06 33.55
N LEU A 788 -44.10 5.16 33.79
CA LEU A 788 -45.48 5.55 34.06
C LEU A 788 -46.32 4.35 34.53
N VAL A 789 -47.15 4.66 35.51
CA VAL A 789 -48.12 3.86 36.25
C VAL A 789 -49.21 3.31 35.32
N GLY A 790 -49.70 2.10 35.62
CA GLY A 790 -50.86 1.46 34.99
C GLY A 790 -50.82 -0.04 35.20
#